data_AF-A0A8H4WFB0-F1
#
_entry.id   AF-A0A8H4WFB0-F1
#
_cell.length_a   1.000
_cell.length_b   1.000
_cell.length_c   1.000
_cell.angle_alpha   90.00
_cell.angle_beta   90.00
_cell.angle_gamma   90.00
#
_symmetry.space_group_name_H-M   'P 1'
#
loop_
_entity.id
_entity.type
_entity.pdbx_description
1 polymer ?
#
loop_
_entity_poly.entity_id
_entity_poly.type
_entity_poly.pdbx_seq_one_letter_code
_entity_poly.pdbx_strand_id
1 'polypeptide(L)'
;MAPSFDTLSEQDLHEEEEEEIDFSDLKEQYEVKVEEGLDTFIVIDGLPVVPEDSRQKLVKFLLRKLNSVGSTSEDAVFMPVNDKKMTEGFAFVEYETPEMAVAAVKQLHGVPLDKKHIMAVNKLMDIERYGREGRVDEEYKAPVPEPFKEKEHLRSWMGDASARDQFALYRNDKVGVFWNNKTNPPENIVDRAHWTQLFVQWSPKGTFLASVHPQGVQLWGGESFSKQKQFPHPFVQLIEFSPLEGYLTTWSARPIQVEEGQPILSYEEDGKNIIVWDIETGKPLRSFVSHDLAAPAEIEGDVAPKKKVQWPAFKWSADEKYVARMLQGQSLSIYELPNMNLLGRTSVKIEGAMDFEWSPATVTREGIKQYEQLLCFWTPEIGSNPARVGMMSIPSKEVVRTRNLFNVSDVKLHWQSQGAYVCVKVDRHSKSKKSMATNLEIFRVREKGVPVEVVDSLKDTVINFAWEPNGSRFVVIANGEAPTGAAVLPKTSVSFFAPEKKGYTAGNFKLVRTIEKKTSNGIYWSPKGRFVIVATVHSQTNFDMDFWDMDFEGEKIEAEKDLAANLQLMKTVEHYGVTDVDWDSTGRYVVSSASVWTHSMENGWNMHTFSGTTLSENPTEKFKQFLWRPRPATLLSKEEQKQVRKNLREYSKEFDEEDKYAVDIANTAVVETRKRVLSEWLAWFRREKELLAEEKEAFSLPEDADTPTAARDARPVVEDQGDSVVEEIVEEIVEETEEVIG
;
A
#
# COMPACT_ATOMS: atom_id res chain seq x y z
N MET A 1 16.96 -64.15 10.60
CA MET A 1 16.66 -65.25 9.65
C MET A 1 15.43 -64.84 8.88
N ALA A 2 15.59 -64.43 7.62
CA ALA A 2 14.46 -64.17 6.73
C ALA A 2 13.78 -65.51 6.40
N PRO A 3 12.45 -65.57 6.27
CA PRO A 3 11.81 -66.76 5.73
C PRO A 3 12.20 -66.90 4.26
N SER A 4 12.52 -68.13 3.86
CA SER A 4 12.92 -68.48 2.50
C SER A 4 11.75 -68.40 1.52
N PHE A 5 12.08 -68.09 0.27
CA PHE A 5 11.21 -67.90 -0.89
C PHE A 5 10.39 -69.14 -1.33
N ASP A 6 10.36 -70.20 -0.51
CA ASP A 6 9.82 -71.53 -0.86
C ASP A 6 8.42 -71.80 -0.26
N THR A 7 7.70 -70.77 0.20
CA THR A 7 6.36 -70.92 0.81
C THR A 7 5.28 -70.05 0.17
N LEU A 8 5.35 -69.88 -1.16
CA LEU A 8 4.21 -69.36 -1.93
C LEU A 8 3.61 -70.52 -2.74
N SER A 9 2.35 -70.86 -2.43
CA SER A 9 1.57 -71.86 -3.16
C SER A 9 1.06 -71.30 -4.48
N GLU A 10 0.94 -72.13 -5.51
CA GLU A 10 0.39 -71.81 -6.85
C GLU A 10 -1.07 -71.26 -6.85
N GLN A 11 -1.68 -71.03 -5.70
CA GLN A 11 -3.01 -70.43 -5.53
C GLN A 11 -3.00 -68.90 -5.33
N ASP A 12 -1.82 -68.27 -5.20
CA ASP A 12 -1.70 -66.80 -5.17
C ASP A 12 -1.50 -66.18 -6.57
N LEU A 13 -1.57 -67.00 -7.64
CA LEU A 13 -1.51 -66.58 -9.04
C LEU A 13 -2.91 -66.37 -9.65
N HIS A 14 -3.83 -65.78 -8.88
CA HIS A 14 -5.10 -65.30 -9.42
C HIS A 14 -4.93 -63.85 -9.88
N GLU A 15 -4.66 -63.71 -11.18
CA GLU A 15 -5.11 -62.63 -12.07
C GLU A 15 -5.56 -61.34 -11.34
N GLU A 16 -4.60 -60.53 -10.89
CA GLU A 16 -4.82 -59.09 -10.84
C GLU A 16 -4.88 -58.67 -12.31
N GLU A 17 -6.10 -58.50 -12.83
CA GLU A 17 -6.34 -57.69 -14.02
C GLU A 17 -5.58 -56.39 -13.81
N GLU A 18 -4.51 -56.17 -14.57
CA GLU A 18 -3.92 -54.86 -14.74
C GLU A 18 -5.05 -53.96 -15.25
N GLU A 19 -5.76 -53.27 -14.35
CA GLU A 19 -6.52 -52.08 -14.70
C GLU A 19 -5.51 -51.17 -15.39
N GLU A 20 -5.56 -51.13 -16.72
CA GLU A 20 -4.82 -50.16 -17.52
C GLU A 20 -5.13 -48.78 -16.95
N ILE A 21 -4.19 -48.27 -16.15
CA ILE A 21 -4.29 -46.93 -15.56
C ILE A 21 -4.48 -45.97 -16.75
N ASP A 22 -5.62 -45.29 -16.77
CA ASP A 22 -5.97 -44.40 -17.87
C ASP A 22 -5.08 -43.15 -17.82
N PHE A 23 -3.96 -43.20 -18.53
CA PHE A 23 -3.06 -42.06 -18.70
C PHE A 23 -3.59 -41.03 -19.71
N SER A 24 -4.87 -41.06 -20.10
CA SER A 24 -5.43 -40.08 -21.03
C SER A 24 -5.36 -38.66 -20.47
N ASP A 25 -5.56 -38.49 -19.16
CA ASP A 25 -5.47 -37.21 -18.46
C ASP A 25 -4.03 -36.65 -18.42
N LEU A 26 -3.05 -37.51 -18.11
CA LEU A 26 -1.62 -37.20 -18.10
C LEU A 26 -1.08 -37.01 -19.51
N LYS A 27 -1.55 -37.78 -20.50
CA LYS A 27 -1.24 -37.52 -21.91
C LYS A 27 -1.82 -36.18 -22.33
N GLU A 28 -3.07 -35.85 -22.01
CA GLU A 28 -3.66 -34.56 -22.40
C GLU A 28 -2.98 -33.38 -21.72
N GLN A 29 -2.47 -33.57 -20.49
CA GLN A 29 -1.74 -32.55 -19.73
C GLN A 29 -0.28 -32.36 -20.18
N TYR A 30 0.37 -33.40 -20.70
CA TYR A 30 1.79 -33.40 -21.09
C TYR A 30 2.03 -33.67 -22.59
N GLU A 31 0.99 -33.70 -23.43
CA GLU A 31 1.13 -33.74 -24.89
C GLU A 31 1.82 -32.46 -25.33
N VAL A 32 3.11 -32.57 -25.62
CA VAL A 32 3.89 -31.50 -26.23
C VAL A 32 3.34 -31.32 -27.64
N LYS A 33 2.43 -30.35 -27.82
CA LYS A 33 1.98 -29.92 -29.14
C LYS A 33 3.22 -29.49 -29.92
N VAL A 34 3.66 -30.31 -30.86
CA VAL A 34 4.66 -29.92 -31.85
C VAL A 34 3.99 -28.81 -32.67
N GLU A 35 4.49 -27.59 -32.54
CA GLU A 35 4.01 -26.42 -33.29
C GLU A 35 4.26 -26.64 -34.80
N GLU A 36 3.30 -27.27 -35.47
CA GLU A 36 3.19 -27.20 -36.93
C GLU A 36 2.54 -25.87 -37.29
N GLY A 37 3.32 -24.81 -37.50
CA GLY A 37 3.06 -23.64 -38.38
C GLY A 37 1.67 -22.99 -38.50
N LEU A 38 0.66 -23.35 -37.70
CA LEU A 38 -0.74 -22.94 -37.84
C LEU A 38 -1.05 -21.63 -37.11
N ASP A 39 -0.11 -21.13 -36.31
CA ASP A 39 -0.24 -19.87 -35.56
C ASP A 39 -0.21 -18.62 -36.44
N THR A 40 0.20 -18.76 -37.71
CA THR A 40 0.11 -17.71 -38.73
C THR A 40 -1.28 -17.59 -39.36
N PHE A 41 -2.18 -18.54 -39.10
CA PHE A 41 -3.49 -18.61 -39.73
C PHE A 41 -4.59 -18.03 -38.83
N ILE A 42 -5.40 -17.15 -39.42
CA ILE A 42 -6.63 -16.64 -38.83
C ILE A 42 -7.84 -17.08 -39.62
N VAL A 43 -8.98 -17.15 -38.95
CA VAL A 43 -10.30 -17.38 -39.53
C VAL A 43 -11.12 -16.11 -39.39
N ILE A 44 -11.62 -15.62 -40.52
CA ILE A 44 -12.48 -14.44 -40.58
C ILE A 44 -13.89 -14.90 -40.89
N ASP A 45 -14.80 -14.71 -39.95
CA ASP A 45 -16.23 -14.98 -40.07
C ASP A 45 -17.04 -13.69 -40.24
N GLY A 46 -18.29 -13.81 -40.67
CA GLY A 46 -19.21 -12.69 -40.90
C GLY A 46 -18.98 -11.97 -42.24
N LEU A 47 -18.37 -12.64 -43.22
CA LEU A 47 -18.15 -12.09 -44.56
C LEU A 47 -19.42 -12.17 -45.43
N PRO A 48 -19.63 -11.23 -46.37
CA PRO A 48 -20.75 -11.31 -47.30
C PRO A 48 -20.70 -12.57 -48.18
N VAL A 49 -21.84 -13.26 -48.29
CA VAL A 49 -22.03 -14.39 -49.21
C VAL A 49 -22.21 -13.88 -50.64
N VAL A 50 -21.23 -14.13 -51.50
CA VAL A 50 -21.17 -13.62 -52.87
C VAL A 50 -21.00 -14.74 -53.91
N PRO A 51 -21.45 -14.55 -55.16
CA PRO A 51 -21.18 -15.48 -56.24
C PRO A 51 -19.69 -15.56 -56.58
N GLU A 52 -19.26 -16.69 -57.14
CA GLU A 52 -17.87 -16.98 -57.56
C GLU A 52 -17.22 -15.83 -58.36
N ASP A 53 -17.95 -15.21 -59.30
CA ASP A 53 -17.47 -14.10 -60.14
C ASP A 53 -17.12 -12.83 -59.33
N SER A 54 -17.70 -12.67 -58.14
CA SER A 54 -17.49 -11.53 -57.24
C SER A 54 -16.47 -11.81 -56.14
N ARG A 55 -16.02 -13.06 -56.00
CA ARG A 55 -15.04 -13.51 -54.98
C ARG A 55 -13.73 -12.72 -55.07
N GLN A 56 -13.15 -12.57 -56.27
CA GLN A 56 -11.90 -11.84 -56.44
C GLN A 56 -11.98 -10.37 -56.01
N LYS A 57 -13.15 -9.73 -56.17
CA LYS A 57 -13.36 -8.34 -55.73
C LYS A 57 -13.42 -8.25 -54.20
N LEU A 58 -14.05 -9.23 -53.55
CA LEU A 58 -14.14 -9.31 -52.09
C LEU A 58 -12.75 -9.60 -51.48
N VAL A 59 -11.97 -10.50 -52.07
CA VAL A 59 -10.58 -10.78 -51.63
C VAL A 59 -9.72 -9.52 -51.73
N LYS A 60 -9.77 -8.77 -52.85
CA LYS A 60 -9.05 -7.50 -52.99
C LYS A 60 -9.49 -6.43 -51.98
N PHE A 61 -10.78 -6.42 -51.61
CA PHE A 61 -11.30 -5.53 -50.57
C PHE A 61 -10.79 -5.91 -49.18
N LEU A 62 -10.81 -7.22 -48.85
CA LEU A 62 -10.30 -7.75 -47.59
C LEU A 62 -8.80 -7.49 -47.44
N LEU A 63 -8.02 -7.71 -48.50
CA LEU A 63 -6.58 -7.45 -48.48
C LEU A 63 -6.22 -6.01 -48.14
N ARG A 64 -7.01 -5.02 -48.54
CA ARG A 64 -6.75 -3.63 -48.13
C ARG A 64 -6.89 -3.44 -46.62
N LYS A 65 -7.79 -4.17 -45.97
CA LYS A 65 -7.99 -4.14 -44.52
C LYS A 65 -6.94 -5.02 -43.81
N LEU A 66 -6.65 -6.20 -44.33
CA LEU A 66 -5.64 -7.12 -43.77
C LEU A 66 -4.23 -6.53 -43.84
N ASN A 67 -3.86 -5.93 -44.97
CA ASN A 67 -2.58 -5.23 -45.18
C ASN A 67 -2.45 -3.92 -44.41
N SER A 68 -3.48 -3.48 -43.69
CA SER A 68 -3.34 -2.35 -42.76
C SER A 68 -2.72 -2.77 -41.41
N VAL A 69 -2.71 -4.08 -41.10
CA VAL A 69 -2.25 -4.63 -39.82
C VAL A 69 -1.04 -5.56 -39.98
N GLY A 70 -0.92 -6.29 -41.10
CA GLY A 70 0.21 -7.18 -41.39
C GLY A 70 0.30 -7.53 -42.88
N SER A 71 1.43 -8.04 -43.36
CA SER A 71 1.62 -8.39 -44.79
C SER A 71 0.95 -9.72 -45.12
N THR A 72 0.03 -9.70 -46.08
CA THR A 72 -0.68 -10.88 -46.64
C THR A 72 -0.85 -10.71 -48.15
N SER A 73 -0.71 -11.82 -48.89
CA SER A 73 -0.85 -11.88 -50.35
C SER A 73 -2.24 -12.36 -50.80
N GLU A 74 -2.60 -12.15 -52.08
CA GLU A 74 -3.84 -12.67 -52.67
C GLU A 74 -3.94 -14.20 -52.58
N ASP A 75 -2.80 -14.90 -52.67
CA ASP A 75 -2.74 -16.36 -52.63
C ASP A 75 -2.88 -16.93 -51.20
N ALA A 76 -2.60 -16.10 -50.18
CA ALA A 76 -2.70 -16.44 -48.77
C ALA A 76 -4.13 -16.29 -48.20
N VAL A 77 -5.10 -15.86 -49.01
CA VAL A 77 -6.52 -15.73 -48.61
C VAL A 77 -7.35 -16.83 -49.27
N PHE A 78 -7.68 -17.86 -48.50
CA PHE A 78 -8.53 -18.95 -48.96
C PHE A 78 -9.98 -18.72 -48.52
N MET A 79 -10.89 -18.63 -49.49
CA MET A 79 -12.32 -18.45 -49.26
C MET A 79 -13.09 -19.63 -49.87
N PRO A 80 -13.69 -20.52 -49.05
CA PRO A 80 -14.43 -21.66 -49.55
C PRO A 80 -15.71 -21.26 -50.29
N VAL A 81 -16.08 -22.08 -51.26
CA VAL A 81 -17.26 -21.91 -52.11
C VAL A 81 -18.08 -23.19 -52.03
N ASN A 82 -19.37 -23.06 -51.76
CA ASN A 82 -20.28 -24.20 -51.67
C ASN A 82 -20.67 -24.76 -53.04
N ASP A 83 -21.37 -25.89 -53.04
CA ASP A 83 -21.90 -26.55 -54.25
C ASP A 83 -22.82 -25.66 -55.11
N LYS A 84 -23.33 -24.56 -54.54
CA LYS A 84 -24.18 -23.56 -55.21
C LYS A 84 -23.38 -22.41 -55.83
N LYS A 85 -22.04 -22.49 -55.88
CA LYS A 85 -21.13 -21.45 -56.38
C LYS A 85 -21.21 -20.11 -55.63
N MET A 86 -21.53 -20.16 -54.35
CA MET A 86 -21.57 -19.01 -53.45
C MET A 86 -20.53 -19.18 -52.34
N THR A 87 -19.94 -18.09 -51.87
CA THR A 87 -19.00 -18.13 -50.73
C THR A 87 -19.71 -18.52 -49.44
N GLU A 88 -19.02 -19.20 -48.52
CA GLU A 88 -19.65 -19.72 -47.30
C GLU A 88 -19.71 -18.71 -46.13
N GLY A 89 -19.25 -17.48 -46.36
CA GLY A 89 -19.31 -16.40 -45.37
C GLY A 89 -18.11 -16.32 -44.42
N PHE A 90 -17.10 -17.19 -44.59
CA PHE A 90 -15.83 -17.13 -43.87
C PHE A 90 -14.64 -17.24 -44.82
N ALA A 91 -13.44 -16.87 -44.33
CA ALA A 91 -12.19 -17.00 -45.06
C ALA A 91 -11.03 -17.33 -44.11
N PHE A 92 -10.08 -18.12 -44.59
CA PHE A 92 -8.81 -18.39 -43.94
C PHE A 92 -7.75 -17.44 -44.51
N VAL A 93 -6.96 -16.85 -43.63
CA VAL A 93 -5.89 -15.92 -44.01
C VAL A 93 -4.60 -16.33 -43.33
N GLU A 94 -3.55 -16.47 -44.12
CA GLU A 94 -2.19 -16.69 -43.65
C GLU A 94 -1.41 -15.36 -43.60
N TYR A 95 -0.73 -15.13 -42.49
CA TYR A 95 0.21 -14.01 -42.32
C TYR A 95 1.66 -14.51 -42.38
N GLU A 96 2.58 -13.61 -42.73
CA GLU A 96 4.01 -13.93 -42.77
C GLU A 96 4.58 -14.31 -41.38
N THR A 97 4.01 -13.76 -40.30
CA THR A 97 4.44 -14.07 -38.93
C THR A 97 3.25 -14.29 -37.98
N PRO A 98 3.40 -15.14 -36.94
CA PRO A 98 2.35 -15.34 -35.92
C PRO A 98 1.97 -14.06 -35.19
N GLU A 99 2.93 -13.16 -34.97
CA GLU A 99 2.69 -11.85 -34.33
C GLU A 99 1.70 -10.99 -35.13
N MET A 100 1.77 -11.04 -36.46
CA MET A 100 0.83 -10.33 -37.34
C MET A 100 -0.57 -10.95 -37.29
N ALA A 101 -0.67 -12.28 -37.20
CA ALA A 101 -1.95 -12.98 -37.03
C ALA A 101 -2.64 -12.59 -35.71
N VAL A 102 -1.88 -12.53 -34.61
CA VAL A 102 -2.37 -12.04 -33.31
C VAL A 102 -2.80 -10.57 -33.38
N ALA A 103 -2.01 -9.72 -34.04
CA ALA A 103 -2.35 -8.32 -34.23
C ALA A 103 -3.63 -8.14 -35.06
N ALA A 104 -3.84 -8.98 -36.08
CA ALA A 104 -5.04 -8.98 -36.91
C ALA A 104 -6.29 -9.36 -36.11
N VAL A 105 -6.22 -10.42 -35.28
CA VAL A 105 -7.31 -10.77 -34.35
C VAL A 105 -7.65 -9.58 -33.45
N LYS A 106 -6.63 -8.95 -32.85
CA LYS A 106 -6.81 -7.84 -31.91
C LYS A 106 -7.40 -6.57 -32.54
N GLN A 107 -7.02 -6.25 -33.77
CA GLN A 107 -7.41 -4.98 -34.41
C GLN A 107 -8.63 -5.08 -35.34
N LEU A 108 -8.89 -6.26 -35.92
CA LEU A 108 -9.92 -6.45 -36.94
C LEU A 108 -11.18 -7.16 -36.40
N HIS A 109 -11.11 -7.83 -35.25
CA HIS A 109 -12.29 -8.42 -34.62
C HIS A 109 -13.30 -7.35 -34.18
N GLY A 110 -14.58 -7.54 -34.53
CA GLY A 110 -15.67 -6.61 -34.22
C GLY A 110 -15.78 -5.41 -35.17
N VAL A 111 -14.94 -5.32 -36.20
CA VAL A 111 -14.98 -4.21 -37.16
C VAL A 111 -16.11 -4.42 -38.18
N PRO A 112 -17.03 -3.45 -38.37
CA PRO A 112 -18.08 -3.55 -39.39
C PRO A 112 -17.48 -3.45 -40.80
N LEU A 113 -17.80 -4.41 -41.69
CA LEU A 113 -17.51 -4.31 -43.13
C LEU A 113 -18.53 -3.40 -43.82
N ASP A 114 -19.80 -3.57 -43.46
CA ASP A 114 -20.92 -2.75 -43.92
C ASP A 114 -21.98 -2.63 -42.81
N LYS A 115 -23.21 -2.19 -43.13
CA LYS A 115 -24.27 -2.02 -42.13
C LYS A 115 -24.84 -3.34 -41.58
N LYS A 116 -24.58 -4.48 -42.23
CA LYS A 116 -25.14 -5.80 -41.92
C LYS A 116 -24.10 -6.83 -41.48
N HIS A 117 -22.84 -6.67 -41.90
CA HIS A 117 -21.76 -7.63 -41.71
C HIS A 117 -20.69 -7.05 -40.79
N ILE A 118 -20.42 -7.76 -39.69
CA ILE A 118 -19.37 -7.46 -38.71
C ILE A 118 -18.33 -8.57 -38.80
N MET A 119 -17.06 -8.20 -38.93
CA MET A 119 -15.96 -9.16 -39.02
C MET A 119 -15.72 -9.79 -37.65
N ALA A 120 -15.77 -11.11 -37.55
CA ALA A 120 -15.28 -11.84 -36.38
C ALA A 120 -13.98 -12.54 -36.77
N VAL A 121 -12.86 -12.08 -36.21
CA VAL A 121 -11.54 -12.66 -36.50
C VAL A 121 -11.12 -13.52 -35.33
N ASN A 122 -10.85 -14.80 -35.57
CA ASN A 122 -10.45 -15.79 -34.57
C ASN A 122 -9.16 -16.48 -35.02
N LYS A 123 -8.41 -17.10 -34.09
CA LYS A 123 -7.25 -17.91 -34.46
C LYS A 123 -7.73 -19.26 -35.00
N LEU A 124 -6.97 -19.86 -35.92
CA LEU A 124 -7.30 -21.20 -36.39
C LEU A 124 -7.25 -22.23 -35.23
N MET A 125 -6.32 -22.06 -34.29
CA MET A 125 -6.18 -22.90 -33.10
C MET A 125 -7.36 -22.81 -32.12
N ASP A 126 -8.18 -21.75 -32.19
CA ASP A 126 -9.39 -21.63 -31.37
C ASP A 126 -10.43 -22.71 -31.74
N ILE A 127 -10.40 -23.22 -32.98
CA ILE A 127 -11.25 -24.34 -33.39
C ILE A 127 -10.91 -25.61 -32.63
N GLU A 128 -9.63 -25.87 -32.34
CA GLU A 128 -9.26 -27.01 -31.50
C GLU A 128 -9.69 -26.82 -30.05
N ARG A 129 -9.65 -25.57 -29.57
CA ARG A 129 -9.96 -25.22 -28.17
C ARG A 129 -11.45 -25.23 -27.88
N TYR A 130 -12.28 -24.73 -28.80
CA TYR A 130 -13.71 -24.53 -28.62
C TYR A 130 -14.60 -25.37 -29.55
N GLY A 131 -14.06 -25.89 -30.66
CA GLY A 131 -14.82 -26.56 -31.71
C GLY A 131 -14.77 -28.09 -31.70
N ARG A 132 -13.96 -28.73 -30.84
CA ARG A 132 -14.03 -30.19 -30.64
C ARG A 132 -15.26 -30.56 -29.80
N GLU A 133 -16.03 -31.54 -30.28
CA GLU A 133 -17.18 -32.11 -29.56
C GLU A 133 -16.76 -32.49 -28.12
N GLY A 134 -17.52 -32.02 -27.12
CA GLY A 134 -17.27 -32.29 -25.70
C GLY A 134 -16.45 -31.23 -24.93
N ARG A 135 -15.80 -30.26 -25.59
CA ARG A 135 -15.06 -29.15 -24.93
C ARG A 135 -15.96 -28.00 -24.47
N VAL A 136 -17.15 -27.87 -25.06
CA VAL A 136 -18.19 -26.90 -24.68
C VAL A 136 -19.43 -27.69 -24.32
N ASP A 137 -19.95 -27.50 -23.11
CA ASP A 137 -21.18 -28.16 -22.66
C ASP A 137 -22.36 -27.53 -23.42
N GLU A 138 -23.00 -28.29 -24.32
CA GLU A 138 -24.16 -27.80 -25.10
C GLU A 138 -25.39 -27.56 -24.20
N GLU A 139 -25.44 -28.21 -23.04
CA GLU A 139 -26.48 -28.00 -22.03
C GLU A 139 -26.02 -26.98 -20.98
N TYR A 140 -26.66 -25.81 -20.98
CA TYR A 140 -26.46 -24.80 -19.93
C TYR A 140 -26.90 -25.34 -18.56
N LYS A 141 -25.93 -25.74 -17.75
CA LYS A 141 -26.14 -26.01 -16.32
C LYS A 141 -26.02 -24.70 -15.56
N ALA A 142 -27.13 -24.22 -15.02
CA ALA A 142 -27.12 -23.04 -14.16
C ALA A 142 -26.15 -23.30 -12.99
N PRO A 143 -25.16 -22.41 -12.76
CA PRO A 143 -24.21 -22.60 -11.67
C PRO A 143 -24.96 -22.64 -10.35
N VAL A 144 -24.66 -23.64 -9.52
CA VAL A 144 -25.25 -23.74 -8.19
C VAL A 144 -24.82 -22.50 -7.41
N PRO A 145 -25.76 -21.66 -6.93
CA PRO A 145 -25.40 -20.50 -6.14
C PRO A 145 -24.64 -21.00 -4.91
N GLU A 146 -23.41 -20.50 -4.71
CA GLU A 146 -22.60 -20.90 -3.57
C GLU A 146 -23.41 -20.68 -2.27
N PRO A 147 -23.39 -21.64 -1.34
CA PRO A 147 -24.07 -21.48 -0.05
C PRO A 147 -23.52 -20.23 0.64
N PHE A 148 -24.42 -19.42 1.19
CA PHE A 148 -24.05 -18.20 1.89
C PHE A 148 -23.09 -18.53 3.04
N LYS A 149 -21.83 -18.12 2.89
CA LYS A 149 -20.86 -18.09 3.98
C LYS A 149 -20.99 -16.75 4.67
N GLU A 150 -21.31 -16.77 5.96
CA GLU A 150 -21.30 -15.57 6.78
C GLU A 150 -19.91 -14.94 6.71
N LYS A 151 -19.84 -13.71 6.21
CA LYS A 151 -18.57 -12.99 6.13
C LYS A 151 -18.25 -12.45 7.51
N GLU A 152 -16.99 -12.60 7.91
CA GLU A 152 -16.48 -11.95 9.11
C GLU A 152 -16.76 -10.45 9.07
N HIS A 153 -17.05 -9.88 10.23
CA HIS A 153 -17.29 -8.46 10.33
C HIS A 153 -15.98 -7.72 10.05
N LEU A 154 -15.90 -7.06 8.89
CA LEU A 154 -14.68 -6.37 8.44
C LEU A 154 -14.14 -5.41 9.49
N ARG A 155 -15.04 -4.77 10.25
CA ARG A 155 -14.77 -3.77 11.29
C ARG A 155 -14.70 -4.29 12.73
N SER A 156 -14.48 -5.58 12.92
CA SER A 156 -14.45 -6.23 14.25
C SER A 156 -13.48 -5.55 15.22
N TRP A 157 -12.31 -5.11 14.73
CA TRP A 157 -11.27 -4.47 15.54
C TRP A 157 -11.72 -3.19 16.26
N MET A 158 -12.78 -2.52 15.79
CA MET A 158 -13.31 -1.33 16.46
C MET A 158 -14.05 -1.67 17.77
N GLY A 159 -14.47 -2.93 17.94
CA GLY A 159 -15.16 -3.43 19.12
C GLY A 159 -14.24 -3.97 20.22
N ASP A 160 -12.92 -3.83 20.10
CA ASP A 160 -11.97 -4.21 21.15
C ASP A 160 -12.27 -3.43 22.44
N ALA A 161 -12.55 -4.14 23.53
CA ALA A 161 -12.94 -3.55 24.81
C ALA A 161 -11.84 -2.66 25.41
N SER A 162 -10.57 -3.00 25.16
CA SER A 162 -9.40 -2.25 25.61
C SER A 162 -9.03 -1.08 24.69
N ALA A 163 -9.80 -0.84 23.62
CA ALA A 163 -9.59 0.20 22.62
C ALA A 163 -8.13 0.28 22.13
N ARG A 164 -7.52 -0.88 21.88
CA ARG A 164 -6.15 -1.01 21.39
C ARG A 164 -6.07 -0.65 19.91
N ASP A 165 -4.91 -0.17 19.50
CA ASP A 165 -4.61 0.16 18.12
C ASP A 165 -3.82 -0.98 17.47
N GLN A 166 -4.12 -1.30 16.22
CA GLN A 166 -3.39 -2.31 15.47
C GLN A 166 -2.32 -1.67 14.59
N PHE A 167 -1.28 -2.42 14.29
CA PHE A 167 -0.27 -2.02 13.31
C PHE A 167 0.20 -3.22 12.48
N ALA A 168 0.66 -2.94 11.26
CA ALA A 168 1.32 -3.90 10.39
C ALA A 168 2.83 -3.73 10.47
N LEU A 169 3.56 -4.85 10.49
CA LEU A 169 5.00 -4.92 10.56
C LEU A 169 5.53 -5.80 9.42
N TYR A 170 6.31 -5.21 8.53
CA TYR A 170 7.01 -5.93 7.47
C TYR A 170 8.50 -6.05 7.81
N ARG A 171 8.95 -7.29 8.04
CA ARG A 171 10.32 -7.62 8.43
C ARG A 171 10.82 -8.83 7.66
N ASN A 172 12.03 -8.75 7.12
CA ASN A 172 12.56 -9.75 6.19
C ASN A 172 11.50 -10.09 5.12
N ASP A 173 11.00 -11.33 5.06
CA ASP A 173 9.90 -11.73 4.16
C ASP A 173 8.59 -12.05 4.90
N LYS A 174 8.46 -11.65 6.16
CA LYS A 174 7.25 -11.84 6.97
C LYS A 174 6.50 -10.54 7.15
N VAL A 175 5.19 -10.59 6.96
CA VAL A 175 4.28 -9.52 7.33
C VAL A 175 3.42 -10.03 8.48
N GLY A 176 3.33 -9.25 9.55
CA GLY A 176 2.40 -9.55 10.63
C GLY A 176 1.57 -8.33 11.02
N VAL A 177 0.37 -8.59 11.54
CA VAL A 177 -0.50 -7.59 12.15
C VAL A 177 -0.57 -7.87 13.64
N PHE A 178 -0.39 -6.83 14.45
CA PHE A 178 -0.27 -6.93 15.89
C PHE A 178 -1.19 -5.91 16.59
N TRP A 179 -1.67 -6.25 17.78
CA TRP A 179 -2.27 -5.29 18.70
C TRP A 179 -1.19 -4.60 19.52
N ASN A 180 -1.32 -3.28 19.66
CA ASN A 180 -0.49 -2.50 20.57
C ASN A 180 -0.88 -2.80 22.02
N ASN A 181 0.09 -3.29 22.80
CA ASN A 181 -0.08 -3.65 24.21
C ASN A 181 0.74 -2.76 25.16
N LYS A 182 0.85 -1.46 24.84
CA LYS A 182 1.57 -0.45 25.64
C LYS A 182 3.04 -0.83 25.85
N THR A 183 3.42 -1.19 27.08
CA THR A 183 4.78 -1.61 27.46
C THR A 183 5.01 -3.11 27.30
N ASN A 184 3.93 -3.90 27.18
CA ASN A 184 4.04 -5.33 26.98
C ASN A 184 4.33 -5.65 25.51
N PRO A 185 4.93 -6.81 25.22
CA PRO A 185 5.11 -7.27 23.84
C PRO A 185 3.79 -7.18 23.04
N PRO A 186 3.84 -6.71 21.78
CA PRO A 186 2.67 -6.67 20.92
C PRO A 186 2.04 -8.06 20.77
N GLU A 187 0.72 -8.13 20.87
CA GLU A 187 -0.01 -9.38 20.69
C GLU A 187 -0.17 -9.66 19.20
N ASN A 188 0.26 -10.84 18.76
CA ASN A 188 0.16 -11.22 17.36
C ASN A 188 -1.27 -11.63 16.98
N ILE A 189 -1.77 -11.11 15.86
CA ILE A 189 -3.06 -11.51 15.28
C ILE A 189 -2.81 -12.50 14.15
N VAL A 190 -1.98 -12.10 13.20
CA VAL A 190 -1.57 -12.92 12.05
C VAL A 190 -0.12 -12.59 11.74
N ASP A 191 0.69 -13.61 11.42
CA ASP A 191 2.05 -13.46 10.90
C ASP A 191 2.25 -14.45 9.76
N ARG A 192 2.38 -13.97 8.52
CA ARG A 192 2.51 -14.81 7.32
C ARG A 192 3.81 -14.50 6.59
N ALA A 193 4.51 -15.55 6.20
CA ALA A 193 5.64 -15.46 5.28
C ALA A 193 5.14 -15.16 3.85
N HIS A 194 5.90 -14.36 3.11
CA HIS A 194 5.64 -13.99 1.72
C HIS A 194 4.24 -13.42 1.44
N TRP A 195 3.63 -12.78 2.45
CA TRP A 195 2.28 -12.20 2.32
C TRP A 195 2.24 -11.06 1.29
N THR A 196 3.35 -10.34 1.14
CA THR A 196 3.61 -9.35 0.09
C THR A 196 5.01 -9.55 -0.46
N GLN A 197 5.27 -9.10 -1.68
CA GLN A 197 6.63 -9.08 -2.24
C GLN A 197 7.23 -7.66 -2.24
N LEU A 198 6.40 -6.63 -2.45
CA LEU A 198 6.86 -5.24 -2.53
C LEU A 198 6.68 -4.49 -1.21
N PHE A 199 5.45 -4.13 -0.86
CA PHE A 199 5.11 -3.42 0.38
C PHE A 199 3.67 -3.75 0.80
N VAL A 200 3.28 -3.28 1.98
CA VAL A 200 1.90 -3.33 2.44
C VAL A 200 1.34 -1.92 2.62
N GLN A 201 0.03 -1.77 2.47
CA GLN A 201 -0.63 -0.49 2.70
C GLN A 201 -2.03 -0.69 3.26
N TRP A 202 -2.36 0.05 4.31
CA TRP A 202 -3.72 0.11 4.82
C TRP A 202 -4.60 1.00 3.95
N SER A 203 -5.87 0.63 3.81
CA SER A 203 -6.88 1.53 3.27
C SER A 203 -7.11 2.72 4.23
N PRO A 204 -7.59 3.89 3.75
CA PRO A 204 -7.69 5.11 4.56
C PRO A 204 -8.53 5.01 5.83
N LYS A 205 -9.49 4.08 5.92
CA LYS A 205 -10.26 3.81 7.15
C LYS A 205 -9.82 2.54 7.87
N GLY A 206 -8.77 1.88 7.39
CA GLY A 206 -8.22 0.65 7.97
C GLY A 206 -9.08 -0.59 7.77
N THR A 207 -10.09 -0.57 6.90
CA THR A 207 -10.94 -1.75 6.65
C THR A 207 -10.18 -2.86 5.94
N PHE A 208 -9.28 -2.50 5.02
CA PHE A 208 -8.52 -3.43 4.20
C PHE A 208 -7.01 -3.23 4.37
N LEU A 209 -6.27 -4.34 4.33
CA LEU A 209 -4.83 -4.35 4.12
C LEU A 209 -4.56 -4.77 2.68
N ALA A 210 -3.83 -3.96 1.90
CA ALA A 210 -3.37 -4.32 0.57
C ALA A 210 -2.00 -4.98 0.65
N SER A 211 -1.86 -6.14 0.00
CA SER A 211 -0.57 -6.70 -0.36
C SER A 211 -0.34 -6.60 -1.86
N VAL A 212 0.89 -6.26 -2.23
CA VAL A 212 1.28 -5.93 -3.60
C VAL A 212 2.25 -6.98 -4.12
N HIS A 213 1.85 -7.63 -5.20
CA HIS A 213 2.58 -8.68 -5.88
C HIS A 213 2.80 -8.32 -7.35
N PRO A 214 3.81 -8.88 -8.03
CA PRO A 214 3.99 -8.70 -9.46
C PRO A 214 2.80 -9.16 -10.31
N GLN A 215 1.95 -10.06 -9.80
CA GLN A 215 0.73 -10.48 -10.50
C GLN A 215 -0.45 -9.50 -10.33
N GLY A 216 -0.42 -8.68 -9.27
CA GLY A 216 -1.52 -7.80 -8.93
C GLY A 216 -1.60 -7.46 -7.44
N VAL A 217 -2.73 -6.89 -7.05
CA VAL A 217 -3.00 -6.44 -5.67
C VAL A 217 -4.04 -7.35 -5.03
N GLN A 218 -3.84 -7.70 -3.76
CA GLN A 218 -4.81 -8.47 -2.98
C GLN A 218 -5.24 -7.67 -1.75
N LEU A 219 -6.54 -7.70 -1.45
CA LEU A 219 -7.10 -7.09 -0.24
C LEU A 219 -7.43 -8.15 0.79
N TRP A 220 -7.05 -7.86 2.03
CA TRP A 220 -7.28 -8.69 3.20
C TRP A 220 -8.10 -7.89 4.21
N GLY A 221 -9.03 -8.56 4.89
CA GLY A 221 -9.90 -7.93 5.87
C GLY A 221 -10.56 -8.96 6.78
N GLY A 222 -11.32 -8.49 7.77
CA GLY A 222 -11.87 -9.33 8.83
C GLY A 222 -10.91 -9.47 10.01
N GLU A 223 -11.26 -10.35 10.94
CA GLU A 223 -10.49 -10.64 12.15
C GLU A 223 -9.33 -11.58 11.83
N SER A 224 -9.56 -12.57 10.97
CA SER A 224 -8.55 -13.55 10.52
C SER A 224 -7.71 -13.06 9.34
N PHE A 225 -7.96 -11.85 8.83
CA PHE A 225 -7.38 -11.33 7.59
C PHE A 225 -7.53 -12.32 6.42
N SER A 226 -8.78 -12.70 6.15
CA SER A 226 -9.14 -13.52 5.00
C SER A 226 -9.10 -12.70 3.71
N LYS A 227 -8.81 -13.36 2.58
CA LYS A 227 -8.74 -12.74 1.26
C LYS A 227 -10.14 -12.24 0.86
N GLN A 228 -10.27 -10.94 0.63
CA GLN A 228 -11.54 -10.30 0.24
C GLN A 228 -11.66 -10.20 -1.28
N LYS A 229 -10.66 -9.60 -1.92
CA LYS A 229 -10.64 -9.31 -3.37
C LYS A 229 -9.22 -9.41 -3.92
N GLN A 230 -9.14 -9.66 -5.22
CA GLN A 230 -7.90 -9.65 -5.99
C GLN A 230 -8.09 -8.79 -7.23
N PHE A 231 -7.12 -7.94 -7.50
CA PHE A 231 -7.08 -7.05 -8.65
C PHE A 231 -5.90 -7.45 -9.53
N PRO A 232 -6.14 -8.19 -10.62
CA PRO A 232 -5.07 -8.59 -11.52
C PRO A 232 -4.56 -7.35 -12.26
N HIS A 233 -3.34 -6.93 -11.93
CA HIS A 233 -2.61 -5.89 -12.65
C HIS A 233 -1.15 -6.31 -12.68
N PRO A 234 -0.69 -6.90 -13.80
CA PRO A 234 0.69 -7.34 -13.95
C PRO A 234 1.69 -6.20 -13.72
N PHE A 235 2.75 -6.52 -12.99
CA PHE A 235 3.85 -5.63 -12.62
C PHE A 235 3.39 -4.33 -11.95
N VAL A 236 2.33 -4.37 -11.14
CA VAL A 236 1.90 -3.23 -10.33
C VAL A 236 3.04 -2.77 -9.40
N GLN A 237 3.24 -1.46 -9.34
CA GLN A 237 4.29 -0.84 -8.51
C GLN A 237 3.73 0.18 -7.53
N LEU A 238 2.65 0.87 -7.89
CA LEU A 238 2.03 1.89 -7.05
C LEU A 238 0.53 1.64 -6.94
N ILE A 239 -0.01 1.87 -5.76
CA ILE A 239 -1.43 1.74 -5.45
C ILE A 239 -1.92 2.96 -4.67
N GLU A 240 -3.19 3.29 -4.82
CA GLU A 240 -3.82 4.39 -4.10
C GLU A 240 -5.29 4.08 -3.89
N PHE A 241 -5.73 4.17 -2.63
CA PHE A 241 -7.13 4.04 -2.26
C PHE A 241 -7.84 5.39 -2.33
N SER A 242 -9.11 5.35 -2.69
CA SER A 242 -9.99 6.51 -2.54
C SER A 242 -10.34 6.76 -1.05
N PRO A 243 -10.64 8.01 -0.63
CA PRO A 243 -10.77 8.40 0.78
C PRO A 243 -11.82 7.64 1.61
N LEU A 244 -12.92 7.21 1.00
CA LEU A 244 -14.01 6.45 1.59
C LEU A 244 -13.93 4.93 1.35
N GLU A 245 -12.89 4.44 0.68
CA GLU A 245 -12.64 3.02 0.36
C GLU A 245 -13.58 2.42 -0.70
N GLY A 246 -14.16 3.22 -1.60
CA GLY A 246 -14.96 2.72 -2.73
C GLY A 246 -14.12 2.20 -3.91
N TYR A 247 -12.94 2.79 -4.14
CA TYR A 247 -12.15 2.59 -5.34
C TYR A 247 -10.66 2.42 -5.06
N LEU A 248 -9.97 1.73 -5.96
CA LEU A 248 -8.53 1.51 -5.91
C LEU A 248 -7.91 1.89 -7.26
N THR A 249 -6.91 2.76 -7.27
CA THR A 249 -6.08 3.03 -8.45
C THR A 249 -4.81 2.20 -8.35
N THR A 250 -4.46 1.50 -9.43
CA THR A 250 -3.18 0.77 -9.53
C THR A 250 -2.41 1.22 -10.76
N TRP A 251 -1.09 1.31 -10.63
CA TRP A 251 -0.19 1.75 -11.71
C TRP A 251 0.97 0.78 -11.90
N SER A 252 1.29 0.53 -13.16
CA SER A 252 2.50 -0.18 -13.61
C SER A 252 3.32 0.68 -14.57
N ALA A 253 4.64 0.60 -14.43
CA ALA A 253 5.58 1.17 -15.40
C ALA A 253 5.53 0.44 -16.76
N ARG A 254 5.15 -0.84 -16.77
CA ARG A 254 5.02 -1.63 -17.99
C ARG A 254 3.57 -1.52 -18.50
N PRO A 255 3.35 -1.30 -19.80
CA PRO A 255 2.01 -1.44 -20.36
C PRO A 255 1.47 -2.84 -20.07
N ILE A 256 0.20 -2.91 -19.68
CA ILE A 256 -0.51 -4.16 -19.48
C ILE A 256 -0.54 -4.90 -20.80
N GLN A 257 -0.16 -6.17 -20.78
CA GLN A 257 -0.37 -7.11 -21.87
C GLN A 257 -1.42 -8.09 -21.41
N VAL A 258 -2.54 -8.14 -22.14
CA VAL A 258 -3.65 -9.01 -21.77
C VAL A 258 -3.43 -10.37 -22.42
N GLU A 259 -3.17 -11.38 -21.60
CA GLU A 259 -3.04 -12.77 -22.04
C GLU A 259 -4.41 -13.40 -22.29
N GLU A 260 -4.52 -14.24 -23.33
CA GLU A 260 -5.75 -14.95 -23.68
C GLU A 260 -6.19 -15.91 -22.56
N GLY A 261 -7.33 -15.62 -21.92
CA GLY A 261 -7.92 -16.46 -20.87
C GLY A 261 -8.04 -15.79 -19.50
N GLN A 262 -7.57 -14.55 -19.32
CA GLN A 262 -7.86 -13.82 -18.08
C GLN A 262 -9.33 -13.35 -18.03
N PRO A 263 -10.11 -13.71 -16.98
CA PRO A 263 -11.53 -13.40 -16.94
C PRO A 263 -11.85 -11.94 -16.57
N ILE A 264 -10.87 -11.18 -16.06
CA ILE A 264 -11.09 -9.83 -15.48
C ILE A 264 -10.55 -8.72 -16.37
N LEU A 265 -9.38 -8.91 -17.01
CA LEU A 265 -8.80 -7.93 -17.94
C LEU A 265 -9.27 -8.26 -19.35
N SER A 266 -9.83 -7.28 -20.06
CA SER A 266 -10.28 -7.44 -21.44
C SER A 266 -9.27 -6.80 -22.40
N TYR A 267 -9.43 -7.02 -23.71
CA TYR A 267 -8.60 -6.35 -24.72
C TYR A 267 -8.64 -4.81 -24.63
N GLU A 268 -9.64 -4.22 -23.99
CA GLU A 268 -9.69 -2.77 -23.76
C GLU A 268 -8.57 -2.28 -22.85
N GLU A 269 -8.07 -3.11 -21.93
CA GLU A 269 -7.02 -2.78 -20.96
C GLU A 269 -5.61 -2.84 -21.56
N ASP A 270 -5.47 -3.49 -22.70
CA ASP A 270 -4.17 -3.77 -23.32
C ASP A 270 -3.46 -2.48 -23.76
N GLY A 271 -2.16 -2.39 -23.47
CA GLY A 271 -1.33 -1.22 -23.72
C GLY A 271 -1.50 -0.05 -22.75
N LYS A 272 -2.33 -0.19 -21.70
CA LYS A 272 -2.54 0.85 -20.68
C LYS A 272 -1.67 0.61 -19.44
N ASN A 273 -1.52 1.60 -18.56
CA ASN A 273 -0.62 1.54 -17.40
C ASN A 273 -1.33 1.69 -16.06
N ILE A 274 -2.50 2.34 -16.07
CA ILE A 274 -3.28 2.65 -14.87
C ILE A 274 -4.64 2.00 -14.99
N ILE A 275 -5.11 1.38 -13.92
CA ILE A 275 -6.48 0.90 -13.83
C ILE A 275 -7.11 1.47 -12.56
N VAL A 276 -8.33 2.00 -12.71
CA VAL A 276 -9.21 2.35 -11.59
C VAL A 276 -10.20 1.21 -11.40
N TRP A 277 -10.21 0.62 -10.21
CA TRP A 277 -11.01 -0.53 -9.82
C TRP A 277 -12.12 -0.11 -8.86
N ASP A 278 -13.25 -0.78 -8.96
CA ASP A 278 -14.26 -0.78 -7.91
C ASP A 278 -13.93 -1.87 -6.87
N ILE A 279 -13.82 -1.47 -5.60
CA ILE A 279 -13.44 -2.39 -4.51
C ILE A 279 -14.57 -3.37 -4.19
N GLU A 280 -15.83 -2.94 -4.29
CA GLU A 280 -16.98 -3.79 -3.94
C GLU A 280 -17.16 -4.91 -4.96
N THR A 281 -17.17 -4.57 -6.25
CA THR A 281 -17.33 -5.56 -7.32
C THR A 281 -16.02 -6.29 -7.64
N GLY A 282 -14.88 -5.62 -7.54
CA GLY A 282 -13.57 -6.15 -7.98
C GLY A 282 -13.31 -5.97 -9.47
N LYS A 283 -14.15 -5.19 -10.18
CA LYS A 283 -14.08 -5.02 -11.64
C LYS A 283 -13.30 -3.75 -12.01
N PRO A 284 -12.60 -3.75 -13.17
CA PRO A 284 -12.00 -2.53 -13.69
C PRO A 284 -13.12 -1.58 -14.15
N LEU A 285 -13.10 -0.34 -13.67
CA LEU A 285 -14.03 0.71 -14.10
C LEU A 285 -13.55 1.36 -15.39
N ARG A 286 -12.26 1.71 -15.40
CA ARG A 286 -11.60 2.33 -16.55
C ARG A 286 -10.10 2.20 -16.43
N SER A 287 -9.46 2.00 -17.58
CA SER A 287 -8.02 1.88 -17.74
C SER A 287 -7.46 3.07 -18.54
N PHE A 288 -6.23 3.51 -18.23
CA PHE A 288 -5.61 4.68 -18.83
C PHE A 288 -4.11 4.49 -19.14
N VAL A 289 -3.63 5.15 -20.19
CA VAL A 289 -2.20 5.26 -20.50
C VAL A 289 -1.54 6.28 -19.57
N SER A 290 -0.31 6.03 -19.14
CA SER A 290 0.48 6.99 -18.36
C SER A 290 0.94 8.15 -19.24
N HIS A 291 0.76 9.40 -18.79
CA HIS A 291 1.21 10.57 -19.56
C HIS A 291 2.74 10.76 -19.45
N ASP A 292 3.34 10.32 -18.35
CA ASP A 292 4.76 10.52 -18.05
C ASP A 292 5.68 9.48 -18.71
N LEU A 293 5.10 8.41 -19.26
CA LEU A 293 5.81 7.36 -20.00
C LEU A 293 5.81 7.60 -21.52
N ALA A 294 5.25 8.73 -21.99
CA ALA A 294 5.38 9.11 -23.39
C ALA A 294 6.87 9.18 -23.74
N ALA A 295 7.26 8.49 -24.81
CA ALA A 295 8.64 8.43 -25.29
C ALA A 295 9.25 9.85 -25.29
N PRO A 296 10.50 10.03 -24.85
CA PRO A 296 11.16 11.30 -25.03
C PRO A 296 11.04 11.65 -26.50
N ALA A 297 10.38 12.77 -26.83
CA ALA A 297 10.52 13.33 -28.15
C ALA A 297 12.03 13.51 -28.35
N GLU A 298 12.60 12.83 -29.34
CA GLU A 298 13.99 13.01 -29.73
C GLU A 298 14.15 14.48 -30.15
N ILE A 299 14.52 15.31 -29.19
CA ILE A 299 15.03 16.66 -29.45
C ILE A 299 16.54 16.47 -29.50
N GLU A 300 17.09 16.72 -30.69
CA GLU A 300 18.50 16.68 -31.05
C GLU A 300 19.47 16.78 -29.86
N GLY A 301 20.14 15.67 -29.55
CA GLY A 301 21.46 15.67 -28.93
C GLY A 301 21.57 15.75 -27.40
N ASP A 302 20.47 15.91 -26.65
CA ASP A 302 20.51 15.89 -25.18
C ASP A 302 19.48 14.90 -24.62
N VAL A 303 19.95 13.90 -23.87
CA VAL A 303 19.06 12.93 -23.20
C VAL A 303 18.28 13.69 -22.13
N ALA A 304 17.04 14.07 -22.46
CA ALA A 304 16.15 14.70 -21.51
C ALA A 304 16.05 13.82 -20.25
N PRO A 305 16.25 14.36 -19.04
CA PRO A 305 16.13 13.58 -17.81
C PRO A 305 14.75 12.92 -17.77
N LYS A 306 14.69 11.60 -17.51
CA LYS A 306 13.43 10.86 -17.35
C LYS A 306 12.48 11.66 -16.46
N LYS A 307 11.35 12.11 -17.01
CA LYS A 307 10.34 12.83 -16.23
C LYS A 307 9.92 11.93 -15.06
N LYS A 308 10.02 12.46 -13.83
CA LYS A 308 9.54 11.75 -12.64
C LYS A 308 8.04 11.52 -12.81
N VAL A 309 7.60 10.27 -12.63
CA VAL A 309 6.18 9.90 -12.64
C VAL A 309 5.46 10.71 -11.56
N GLN A 310 4.42 11.45 -11.95
CA GLN A 310 3.58 12.18 -11.01
C GLN A 310 2.58 11.22 -10.38
N TRP A 311 2.85 10.83 -9.13
CA TRP A 311 1.94 10.04 -8.30
C TRP A 311 1.54 10.85 -7.05
N PRO A 312 0.28 10.85 -6.63
CA PRO A 312 -0.87 10.18 -7.23
C PRO A 312 -1.31 10.76 -8.59
N ALA A 313 -1.61 9.88 -9.55
CA ALA A 313 -2.05 10.30 -10.89
C ALA A 313 -3.53 10.73 -10.91
N PHE A 314 -4.33 10.17 -10.01
CA PHE A 314 -5.75 10.43 -9.85
C PHE A 314 -6.00 10.95 -8.44
N LYS A 315 -6.42 12.20 -8.30
CA LYS A 315 -6.77 12.77 -6.99
C LYS A 315 -8.29 12.76 -6.83
N TRP A 316 -8.74 12.30 -5.67
CA TRP A 316 -10.16 12.04 -5.37
C TRP A 316 -10.81 13.21 -4.63
N SER A 317 -12.09 13.46 -4.89
CA SER A 317 -12.90 14.32 -4.03
C SER A 317 -13.14 13.66 -2.67
N ALA A 318 -13.36 14.46 -1.63
CA ALA A 318 -13.58 13.98 -0.26
C ALA A 318 -14.76 12.98 -0.11
N ASP A 319 -15.73 13.05 -1.02
CA ASP A 319 -16.93 12.21 -1.05
C ASP A 319 -16.92 11.14 -2.14
N GLU A 320 -15.79 10.98 -2.86
CA GLU A 320 -15.62 10.01 -3.96
C GLU A 320 -16.63 10.12 -5.12
N LYS A 321 -17.33 11.24 -5.26
CA LYS A 321 -18.20 11.46 -6.43
C LYS A 321 -17.42 11.85 -7.67
N TYR A 322 -16.25 12.44 -7.49
CA TYR A 322 -15.39 12.86 -8.58
C TYR A 322 -13.96 12.40 -8.37
N VAL A 323 -13.31 12.07 -9.48
CA VAL A 323 -11.87 11.86 -9.53
C VAL A 323 -11.30 12.69 -10.66
N ALA A 324 -10.17 13.35 -10.42
CA ALA A 324 -9.54 14.20 -11.40
C ALA A 324 -8.13 13.70 -11.75
N ARG A 325 -7.80 13.83 -13.03
CA ARG A 325 -6.46 13.60 -13.57
C ARG A 325 -6.05 14.82 -14.38
N MET A 326 -4.83 15.27 -14.20
CA MET A 326 -4.28 16.39 -14.93
C MET A 326 -3.33 15.90 -16.03
N LEU A 327 -3.41 16.55 -17.19
CA LEU A 327 -2.37 16.53 -18.20
C LEU A 327 -1.58 17.83 -18.06
N GLN A 328 -0.37 17.72 -17.52
CA GLN A 328 0.44 18.88 -17.12
C GLN A 328 0.62 19.87 -18.27
N GLY A 329 0.37 21.15 -18.00
CA GLY A 329 0.45 22.25 -18.96
C GLY A 329 -0.76 22.43 -19.89
N GLN A 330 -1.74 21.50 -19.90
CA GLN A 330 -2.83 21.54 -20.90
C GLN A 330 -4.24 21.55 -20.29
N SER A 331 -4.60 20.53 -19.52
CA SER A 331 -5.99 20.35 -19.11
C SER A 331 -6.16 19.50 -17.85
N LEU A 332 -7.29 19.72 -17.18
CA LEU A 332 -7.75 18.94 -16.04
C LEU A 332 -8.99 18.14 -16.45
N SER A 333 -8.89 16.82 -16.43
CA SER A 333 -9.97 15.91 -16.74
C SER A 333 -10.63 15.43 -15.45
N ILE A 334 -11.90 15.76 -15.26
CA ILE A 334 -12.68 15.39 -14.07
C ILE A 334 -13.69 14.33 -14.50
N TYR A 335 -13.68 13.19 -13.83
CA TYR A 335 -14.57 12.06 -14.08
C TYR A 335 -15.60 11.96 -12.96
N GLU A 336 -16.85 11.65 -13.32
CA GLU A 336 -17.96 11.39 -12.40
C GLU A 336 -18.08 9.89 -12.15
N LEU A 337 -18.12 9.53 -10.88
CA LEU A 337 -18.24 8.14 -10.41
C LEU A 337 -19.72 7.82 -10.12
N PRO A 338 -20.16 6.56 -10.33
CA PRO A 338 -19.35 5.37 -10.61
C PRO A 338 -19.02 5.16 -12.10
N ASN A 339 -19.71 5.83 -13.03
CA ASN A 339 -19.60 5.51 -14.46
C ASN A 339 -18.28 5.93 -15.13
N MET A 340 -17.42 6.68 -14.43
CA MET A 340 -16.15 7.22 -14.94
C MET A 340 -16.31 8.02 -16.25
N ASN A 341 -17.42 8.73 -16.39
CA ASN A 341 -17.67 9.62 -17.52
C ASN A 341 -17.05 11.00 -17.25
N LEU A 342 -16.52 11.65 -18.29
CA LEU A 342 -16.03 13.02 -18.17
C LEU A 342 -17.17 13.97 -17.77
N LEU A 343 -16.97 14.75 -16.71
CA LEU A 343 -17.93 15.73 -16.21
C LEU A 343 -18.27 16.74 -17.31
N GLY A 344 -19.53 16.77 -17.74
CA GLY A 344 -19.96 17.63 -18.86
C GLY A 344 -19.36 17.26 -20.22
N ARG A 345 -18.86 16.02 -20.39
CA ARG A 345 -18.27 15.44 -21.61
C ARG A 345 -17.03 16.17 -22.15
N THR A 346 -16.45 17.10 -21.40
CA THR A 346 -15.29 17.89 -21.82
C THR A 346 -14.34 18.10 -20.64
N SER A 347 -13.04 17.91 -20.87
CA SER A 347 -11.99 18.30 -19.92
C SER A 347 -11.95 19.82 -19.75
N VAL A 348 -11.63 20.25 -18.54
CA VAL A 348 -11.46 21.67 -18.21
C VAL A 348 -10.10 22.12 -18.74
N LYS A 349 -10.08 22.96 -19.77
CA LYS A 349 -8.85 23.50 -20.33
C LYS A 349 -8.28 24.54 -19.37
N ILE A 350 -7.13 24.24 -18.77
CA ILE A 350 -6.39 25.15 -17.88
C ILE A 350 -4.97 25.17 -18.42
N GLU A 351 -4.71 26.16 -19.27
CA GLU A 351 -3.41 26.34 -19.90
C GLU A 351 -2.33 26.57 -18.83
N GLY A 352 -1.27 25.78 -18.89
CA GLY A 352 -0.18 25.88 -17.92
C GLY A 352 -0.43 25.23 -16.56
N ALA A 353 -1.50 24.44 -16.35
CA ALA A 353 -1.73 23.82 -15.05
C ALA A 353 -0.56 22.91 -14.63
N MET A 354 0.05 23.20 -13.47
CA MET A 354 1.25 22.50 -12.99
C MET A 354 0.97 21.53 -11.85
N ASP A 355 0.02 21.86 -10.97
CA ASP A 355 -0.47 20.99 -9.90
C ASP A 355 -1.89 21.40 -9.50
N PHE A 356 -2.61 20.48 -8.88
CA PHE A 356 -3.94 20.70 -8.34
C PHE A 356 -4.19 19.82 -7.11
N GLU A 357 -5.02 20.28 -6.18
CA GLU A 357 -5.40 19.53 -4.99
C GLU A 357 -6.88 19.70 -4.68
N TRP A 358 -7.55 18.60 -4.32
CA TRP A 358 -8.92 18.63 -3.81
C TRP A 358 -8.94 19.06 -2.36
N SER A 359 -10.06 19.65 -1.93
CA SER A 359 -10.32 19.80 -0.51
C SER A 359 -10.48 18.41 0.14
N PRO A 360 -9.78 18.13 1.25
CA PRO A 360 -9.82 16.82 1.91
C PRO A 360 -11.16 16.54 2.63
N ALA A 361 -12.00 17.57 2.79
CA ALA A 361 -13.34 17.46 3.36
C ALA A 361 -14.34 18.18 2.46
N THR A 362 -15.62 17.78 2.55
CA THR A 362 -16.70 18.51 1.88
C THR A 362 -16.97 19.80 2.64
N VAL A 363 -16.63 20.95 2.05
CA VAL A 363 -16.74 22.26 2.68
C VAL A 363 -18.01 22.96 2.21
N THR A 364 -18.78 23.50 3.16
CA THR A 364 -19.90 24.40 2.87
C THR A 364 -19.47 25.84 3.08
N ARG A 365 -19.45 26.62 2.00
CA ARG A 365 -19.15 28.06 2.07
C ARG A 365 -20.38 28.85 2.54
N GLU A 366 -20.14 29.93 3.28
CA GLU A 366 -21.21 30.79 3.77
C GLU A 366 -22.05 31.36 2.62
N GLY A 367 -23.36 31.10 2.62
CA GLY A 367 -24.32 31.56 1.61
C GLY A 367 -24.55 30.61 0.43
N ILE A 368 -23.78 29.53 0.30
CA ILE A 368 -23.98 28.51 -0.73
C ILE A 368 -24.77 27.33 -0.13
N LYS A 369 -25.97 27.09 -0.66
CA LYS A 369 -26.83 25.95 -0.26
C LYS A 369 -26.71 24.75 -1.20
N GLN A 370 -26.10 24.95 -2.36
CA GLN A 370 -25.91 23.89 -3.34
C GLN A 370 -24.68 23.06 -2.97
N TYR A 371 -24.70 21.80 -3.38
CA TYR A 371 -23.58 20.90 -3.21
C TYR A 371 -22.38 21.39 -4.03
N GLU A 372 -21.19 21.40 -3.39
CA GLU A 372 -19.94 21.71 -4.06
C GLU A 372 -18.77 20.92 -3.48
N GLN A 373 -17.84 20.55 -4.35
CA GLN A 373 -16.49 20.14 -4.01
C GLN A 373 -15.52 21.21 -4.50
N LEU A 374 -14.52 21.53 -3.69
CA LEU A 374 -13.55 22.57 -4.01
C LEU A 374 -12.23 21.93 -4.45
N LEU A 375 -11.67 22.50 -5.52
CA LEU A 375 -10.38 22.11 -6.07
C LEU A 375 -9.53 23.37 -6.29
N CYS A 376 -8.30 23.35 -5.79
CA CYS A 376 -7.31 24.39 -6.05
C CYS A 376 -6.35 23.93 -7.13
N PHE A 377 -5.99 24.82 -8.04
CA PHE A 377 -4.98 24.58 -9.07
C PHE A 377 -4.08 25.81 -9.20
N TRP A 378 -2.89 25.62 -9.77
CA TRP A 378 -2.01 26.73 -10.08
C TRP A 378 -1.39 26.63 -11.47
N THR A 379 -1.07 27.80 -12.02
CA THR A 379 -0.45 28.00 -13.33
C THR A 379 0.72 28.97 -13.19
N PRO A 380 1.87 28.72 -13.82
CA PRO A 380 3.05 29.58 -13.78
C PRO A 380 2.84 30.80 -14.69
N GLU A 381 3.80 31.71 -14.67
CA GLU A 381 3.83 32.85 -15.59
C GLU A 381 4.03 32.36 -17.03
N ILE A 382 3.09 32.72 -17.92
CA ILE A 382 3.14 32.37 -19.35
C ILE A 382 3.03 33.65 -20.16
N GLY A 383 4.14 34.03 -20.82
CA GLY A 383 4.20 35.25 -21.61
C GLY A 383 3.94 36.49 -20.75
N SER A 384 2.86 37.22 -21.05
CA SER A 384 2.42 38.38 -20.27
C SER A 384 1.45 38.05 -19.14
N ASN A 385 0.97 36.80 -19.05
CA ASN A 385 0.02 36.40 -18.03
C ASN A 385 0.75 36.09 -16.70
N PRO A 386 0.34 36.70 -15.58
CA PRO A 386 0.94 36.42 -14.28
C PRO A 386 0.65 34.97 -13.84
N ALA A 387 1.46 34.45 -12.92
CA ALA A 387 1.16 33.19 -12.26
C ALA A 387 -0.18 33.31 -11.55
N ARG A 388 -1.02 32.28 -11.67
CA ARG A 388 -2.38 32.31 -11.15
C ARG A 388 -2.64 31.07 -10.31
N VAL A 389 -3.17 31.30 -9.12
CA VAL A 389 -3.73 30.27 -8.25
C VAL A 389 -5.25 30.44 -8.26
N GLY A 390 -5.95 29.39 -8.68
CA GLY A 390 -7.40 29.38 -8.83
C GLY A 390 -8.05 28.34 -7.93
N MET A 391 -9.16 28.71 -7.31
CA MET A 391 -10.04 27.80 -6.59
C MET A 391 -11.32 27.62 -7.40
N MET A 392 -11.61 26.39 -7.81
CA MET A 392 -12.77 26.02 -8.61
C MET A 392 -13.78 25.23 -7.78
N SER A 393 -15.07 25.49 -8.03
CA SER A 393 -16.18 24.72 -7.49
C SER A 393 -16.66 23.68 -8.51
N ILE A 394 -16.88 22.45 -8.07
CA ILE A 394 -17.37 21.31 -8.86
C ILE A 394 -18.70 20.87 -8.24
N PRO A 395 -19.79 20.71 -9.02
CA PRO A 395 -19.81 20.50 -10.48
C PRO A 395 -19.94 21.75 -11.36
N SER A 396 -20.12 22.96 -10.81
CA SER A 396 -20.39 24.16 -11.60
C SER A 396 -19.23 24.58 -12.53
N LYS A 397 -18.00 24.15 -12.24
CA LYS A 397 -16.75 24.54 -12.91
C LYS A 397 -16.46 26.04 -12.81
N GLU A 398 -17.13 26.73 -11.89
CA GLU A 398 -16.93 28.16 -11.67
C GLU A 398 -15.69 28.39 -10.81
N VAL A 399 -14.86 29.35 -11.21
CA VAL A 399 -13.71 29.75 -10.40
C VAL A 399 -14.17 30.72 -9.31
N VAL A 400 -14.27 30.18 -8.10
CA VAL A 400 -14.68 30.88 -6.87
C VAL A 400 -13.75 32.03 -6.53
N ARG A 401 -12.44 31.76 -6.54
CA ARG A 401 -11.42 32.73 -6.17
C ARG A 401 -10.21 32.57 -7.05
N THR A 402 -9.59 33.68 -7.38
CA THR A 402 -8.35 33.72 -8.15
C THR A 402 -7.40 34.70 -7.51
N ARG A 403 -6.12 34.32 -7.49
CA ARG A 403 -5.03 35.10 -6.94
C ARG A 403 -3.88 35.13 -7.93
N ASN A 404 -3.48 36.33 -8.33
CA ASN A 404 -2.40 36.55 -9.27
C ASN A 404 -1.11 36.85 -8.51
N LEU A 405 -0.01 36.27 -8.96
CA LEU A 405 1.30 36.31 -8.34
C LEU A 405 2.36 36.65 -9.41
N PHE A 406 3.48 37.22 -8.96
CA PHE A 406 4.58 37.64 -9.83
C PHE A 406 5.92 37.16 -9.28
N ASN A 407 6.88 36.93 -10.18
CA ASN A 407 8.19 36.34 -9.95
C ASN A 407 8.10 34.98 -9.22
N VAL A 408 7.17 34.12 -9.64
CA VAL A 408 6.94 32.81 -9.03
C VAL A 408 7.82 31.75 -9.67
N SER A 409 8.47 30.93 -8.86
CA SER A 409 9.23 29.76 -9.30
C SER A 409 8.46 28.46 -9.11
N ASP A 410 7.87 28.25 -7.94
CA ASP A 410 7.08 27.05 -7.61
C ASP A 410 5.95 27.39 -6.64
N VAL A 411 4.89 26.59 -6.67
CA VAL A 411 3.75 26.70 -5.76
C VAL A 411 3.37 25.33 -5.23
N LYS A 412 3.25 25.21 -3.91
CA LYS A 412 2.69 24.02 -3.24
C LYS A 412 1.38 24.37 -2.53
N LEU A 413 0.41 23.49 -2.67
CA LEU A 413 -0.93 23.65 -2.11
C LEU A 413 -1.07 22.75 -0.87
N HIS A 414 -1.27 23.35 0.30
CA HIS A 414 -1.43 22.62 1.56
C HIS A 414 -2.82 22.86 2.14
N TRP A 415 -3.69 21.85 2.05
CA TRP A 415 -5.02 21.89 2.64
C TRP A 415 -5.01 21.53 4.12
N GLN A 416 -5.83 22.23 4.90
CA GLN A 416 -6.15 21.83 6.27
C GLN A 416 -7.16 20.67 6.23
N SER A 417 -7.06 19.72 7.17
CA SER A 417 -7.80 18.45 7.13
C SER A 417 -9.33 18.55 7.06
N GLN A 418 -9.92 19.65 7.54
CA GLN A 418 -11.36 19.96 7.50
C GLN A 418 -11.74 20.92 6.36
N GLY A 419 -10.80 21.20 5.46
CA GLY A 419 -10.96 22.12 4.33
C GLY A 419 -11.22 23.58 4.75
N ALA A 420 -10.98 23.94 6.01
CA ALA A 420 -11.27 25.29 6.51
C ALA A 420 -10.30 26.34 5.93
N TYR A 421 -9.06 25.92 5.71
CA TYR A 421 -7.97 26.75 5.19
C TYR A 421 -7.23 26.00 4.08
N VAL A 422 -6.71 26.75 3.12
CA VAL A 422 -5.67 26.27 2.20
C VAL A 422 -4.52 27.27 2.21
N CYS A 423 -3.32 26.77 2.48
CA CYS A 423 -2.09 27.54 2.40
C CYS A 423 -1.47 27.31 1.02
N VAL A 424 -1.20 28.39 0.32
CA VAL A 424 -0.47 28.42 -0.94
C VAL A 424 0.95 28.85 -0.62
N LYS A 425 1.87 27.88 -0.60
CA LYS A 425 3.30 28.11 -0.39
C LYS A 425 3.90 28.57 -1.72
N VAL A 426 4.24 29.85 -1.84
CA VAL A 426 4.75 30.45 -3.08
C VAL A 426 6.24 30.73 -2.93
N ASP A 427 7.06 30.02 -3.69
CA ASP A 427 8.50 30.30 -3.76
C ASP A 427 8.75 31.37 -4.83
N ARG A 428 9.13 32.56 -4.39
CA ARG A 428 9.41 33.72 -5.25
C ARG A 428 10.90 33.87 -5.46
N HIS A 429 11.29 34.22 -6.68
CA HIS A 429 12.65 34.65 -6.98
C HIS A 429 12.76 36.17 -6.99
N SER A 430 13.92 36.70 -6.62
CA SER A 430 14.22 38.12 -6.85
C SER A 430 14.29 38.42 -8.35
N LYS A 431 14.13 39.69 -8.74
CA LYS A 431 14.23 40.12 -10.15
C LYS A 431 15.55 39.69 -10.82
N SER A 432 16.63 39.55 -10.04
CA SER A 432 17.93 39.08 -10.52
C SER A 432 18.07 37.55 -10.58
N LYS A 433 17.07 36.79 -10.11
CA LYS A 433 17.03 35.33 -9.97
C LYS A 433 18.15 34.74 -9.09
N LYS A 434 18.77 35.57 -8.25
CA LYS A 434 19.89 35.16 -7.38
C LYS A 434 19.47 34.72 -5.99
N SER A 435 18.28 35.14 -5.54
CA SER A 435 17.76 34.82 -4.22
C SER A 435 16.31 34.36 -4.32
N MET A 436 15.95 33.47 -3.41
CA MET A 436 14.62 32.86 -3.29
C MET A 436 14.05 33.21 -1.92
N ALA A 437 12.78 33.58 -1.87
CA ALA A 437 12.03 33.83 -0.64
C ALA A 437 10.65 33.19 -0.76
N THR A 438 10.13 32.66 0.35
CA THR A 438 8.79 32.04 0.33
C THR A 438 7.75 32.97 0.95
N ASN A 439 6.65 33.18 0.24
CA ASN A 439 5.45 33.81 0.76
C ASN A 439 4.37 32.76 1.00
N LEU A 440 3.66 32.85 2.12
CA LEU A 440 2.51 31.99 2.41
C LEU A 440 1.23 32.80 2.21
N GLU A 441 0.38 32.36 1.29
CA GLU A 441 -0.95 32.95 1.09
C GLU A 441 -2.02 31.99 1.59
N ILE A 442 -2.72 32.36 2.66
CA ILE A 442 -3.70 31.52 3.35
C ILE A 442 -5.10 31.97 2.95
N PHE A 443 -5.87 31.06 2.35
CA PHE A 443 -7.25 31.28 1.95
C PHE A 443 -8.18 30.75 3.03
N ARG A 444 -9.10 31.59 3.51
CA ARG A 444 -10.11 31.19 4.50
C ARG A 444 -11.38 30.73 3.78
N VAL A 445 -11.50 29.43 3.56
CA VAL A 445 -12.47 28.86 2.62
C VAL A 445 -13.91 29.01 3.12
N ARG A 446 -14.13 28.88 4.44
CA ARG A 446 -15.48 28.93 5.05
C ARG A 446 -16.05 30.34 5.14
N GLU A 447 -15.19 31.36 5.09
CA GLU A 447 -15.60 32.76 5.20
C GLU A 447 -16.13 33.30 3.86
N LYS A 448 -17.12 34.18 3.92
CA LYS A 448 -17.72 34.79 2.72
C LYS A 448 -16.67 35.47 1.83
N GLY A 449 -16.65 35.09 0.57
CA GLY A 449 -15.74 35.66 -0.44
C GLY A 449 -14.31 35.10 -0.42
N VAL A 450 -14.02 34.11 0.44
CA VAL A 450 -12.72 33.44 0.56
C VAL A 450 -11.58 34.48 0.70
N PRO A 451 -11.53 35.22 1.82
CA PRO A 451 -10.47 36.19 2.05
C PRO A 451 -9.11 35.51 2.07
N VAL A 452 -8.10 36.22 1.54
CA VAL A 452 -6.72 35.76 1.43
C VAL A 452 -5.86 36.59 2.35
N GLU A 453 -5.19 35.93 3.26
CA GLU A 453 -4.23 36.52 4.19
C GLU A 453 -2.81 36.19 3.73
N VAL A 454 -1.92 37.18 3.72
CA VAL A 454 -0.52 36.99 3.32
C VAL A 454 0.34 37.04 4.57
N VAL A 455 1.07 35.96 4.84
CA VAL A 455 2.06 35.90 5.91
C VAL A 455 3.43 36.21 5.32
N ASP A 456 3.92 37.42 5.59
CA ASP A 456 5.17 37.97 5.03
C ASP A 456 6.33 37.99 6.04
N SER A 457 6.20 37.26 7.16
CA SER A 457 7.22 37.22 8.21
C SER A 457 8.40 36.29 7.89
N LEU A 458 8.38 35.58 6.75
CA LEU A 458 9.39 34.60 6.36
C LEU A 458 10.33 35.22 5.33
N LYS A 459 11.62 35.33 5.71
CA LYS A 459 12.67 35.83 4.80
C LYS A 459 13.33 34.72 4.00
N ASP A 460 13.22 33.49 4.51
CA ASP A 460 13.92 32.32 4.00
C ASP A 460 13.03 31.42 3.15
N THR A 461 13.65 30.47 2.43
CA THR A 461 12.92 29.47 1.64
C THR A 461 12.38 28.37 2.54
N VAL A 462 11.07 28.14 2.47
CA VAL A 462 10.38 27.09 3.23
C VAL A 462 10.56 25.73 2.56
N ILE A 463 11.08 24.76 3.31
CA ILE A 463 11.24 23.38 2.87
C ILE A 463 10.03 22.51 3.19
N ASN A 464 9.41 22.70 4.36
CA ASN A 464 8.31 21.87 4.82
C ASN A 464 7.25 22.72 5.53
N PHE A 465 5.98 22.35 5.34
CA PHE A 465 4.82 23.04 5.88
C PHE A 465 3.79 21.98 6.30
N ALA A 466 3.28 22.08 7.52
CA ALA A 466 2.22 21.19 7.99
C ALA A 466 1.17 21.92 8.83
N TRP A 467 -0.10 21.76 8.44
CA TRP A 467 -1.26 22.18 9.22
C TRP A 467 -1.49 21.25 10.40
N GLU A 468 -1.98 21.82 11.50
CA GLU A 468 -2.56 21.07 12.59
C GLU A 468 -3.85 20.36 12.12
N PRO A 469 -3.96 19.03 12.28
CA PRO A 469 -5.18 18.29 12.01
C PRO A 469 -6.33 18.80 12.89
N ASN A 470 -7.47 19.11 12.28
CA ASN A 470 -8.67 19.63 12.95
C ASN A 470 -8.48 20.96 13.69
N GLY A 471 -7.34 21.63 13.47
CA GLY A 471 -7.00 22.91 14.08
C GLY A 471 -6.74 24.01 13.04
N SER A 472 -6.29 25.15 13.53
CA SER A 472 -5.95 26.32 12.72
C SER A 472 -4.48 26.70 12.85
N ARG A 473 -3.66 25.95 13.59
CA ARG A 473 -2.24 26.24 13.76
C ARG A 473 -1.43 25.56 12.67
N PHE A 474 -0.21 26.02 12.42
CA PHE A 474 0.69 25.37 11.49
C PHE A 474 2.14 25.59 11.89
N VAL A 475 3.01 24.70 11.41
CA VAL A 475 4.45 24.77 11.60
C VAL A 475 5.12 24.80 10.23
N VAL A 476 6.20 25.56 10.17
CA VAL A 476 7.00 25.79 8.97
C VAL A 476 8.44 25.49 9.29
N ILE A 477 9.11 24.74 8.42
CA ILE A 477 10.57 24.60 8.46
C ILE A 477 11.14 25.34 7.26
N ALA A 478 12.07 26.25 7.51
CA ALA A 478 12.79 27.00 6.48
C ALA A 478 14.29 26.68 6.50
N ASN A 479 14.93 26.78 5.34
CA ASN A 479 16.38 26.73 5.26
C ASN A 479 16.96 28.00 5.86
N GLY A 480 17.92 27.89 6.76
CA GLY A 480 18.66 29.06 7.19
C GLY A 480 19.57 29.60 6.09
N GLU A 481 20.12 30.79 6.32
CA GLU A 481 21.04 31.45 5.41
C GLU A 481 22.33 30.60 5.24
N ALA A 482 22.58 30.09 4.03
CA ALA A 482 23.81 29.36 3.73
C ALA A 482 24.95 30.35 3.45
N PRO A 483 26.11 30.25 4.13
CA PRO A 483 27.29 31.02 3.74
C PRO A 483 27.69 30.62 2.32
N THR A 484 27.74 31.58 1.40
CA THR A 484 28.17 31.34 0.02
C THR A 484 29.55 30.66 0.00
N GLY A 485 29.61 29.41 -0.49
CA GLY A 485 30.83 28.61 -0.59
C GLY A 485 31.04 27.54 0.48
N ALA A 486 30.11 27.36 1.45
CA ALA A 486 30.20 26.29 2.42
C ALA A 486 29.72 24.93 1.86
N ALA A 487 30.50 23.87 2.07
CA ALA A 487 30.17 22.49 1.70
C ALA A 487 29.18 21.80 2.68
N VAL A 488 28.77 22.51 3.75
CA VAL A 488 27.87 22.00 4.79
C VAL A 488 26.45 22.52 4.53
N LEU A 489 25.45 21.64 4.58
CA LEU A 489 24.04 22.00 4.45
C LEU A 489 23.67 23.08 5.49
N PRO A 490 22.93 24.14 5.08
CA PRO A 490 22.52 25.19 6.00
C PRO A 490 21.65 24.63 7.13
N LYS A 491 21.87 25.12 8.34
CA LYS A 491 21.01 24.78 9.49
C LYS A 491 19.60 25.30 9.23
N THR A 492 18.60 24.50 9.57
CA THR A 492 17.19 24.86 9.39
C THR A 492 16.67 25.68 10.57
N SER A 493 15.57 26.40 10.32
CA SER A 493 14.80 27.12 11.34
C SER A 493 13.36 26.60 11.35
N VAL A 494 12.82 26.43 12.56
CA VAL A 494 11.47 25.92 12.78
C VAL A 494 10.62 27.05 13.33
N SER A 495 9.58 27.44 12.61
CA SER A 495 8.69 28.55 12.98
C SER A 495 7.27 28.05 13.25
N PHE A 496 6.74 28.39 14.41
CA PHE A 496 5.40 28.03 14.87
C PHE A 496 4.44 29.19 14.67
N PHE A 497 3.29 28.94 14.05
CA PHE A 497 2.28 29.96 13.78
C PHE A 497 0.94 29.61 14.42
N ALA A 498 0.28 30.63 14.97
CA ALA A 498 -1.04 30.51 15.54
C ALA A 498 -1.88 31.77 15.22
N PRO A 499 -3.21 31.64 15.08
CA PRO A 499 -4.07 32.80 14.94
C PRO A 499 -4.17 33.59 16.25
N GLU A 500 -4.36 34.90 16.14
CA GLU A 500 -4.74 35.75 17.27
C GLU A 500 -6.10 35.35 17.84
N LYS A 501 -6.26 35.46 19.15
CA LYS A 501 -7.56 35.31 19.82
C LYS A 501 -8.39 36.58 19.66
N LYS A 502 -9.33 36.62 18.70
CA LYS A 502 -10.34 37.69 18.58
C LYS A 502 -11.73 37.16 18.96
N GLY A 503 -11.96 36.98 20.28
CA GLY A 503 -13.23 36.46 20.80
C GLY A 503 -13.52 35.04 20.29
N TYR A 504 -14.67 34.84 19.63
CA TYR A 504 -15.05 33.54 19.02
C TYR A 504 -14.51 33.33 17.60
N THR A 505 -13.84 34.32 17.02
CA THR A 505 -13.33 34.28 15.64
C THR A 505 -11.80 34.25 15.60
N ALA A 506 -11.23 33.45 14.71
CA ALA A 506 -9.78 33.40 14.50
C ALA A 506 -9.30 34.72 13.87
N GLY A 507 -8.41 35.43 14.57
CA GLY A 507 -7.76 36.63 14.06
C GLY A 507 -6.68 36.30 13.02
N ASN A 508 -5.74 37.22 12.81
CA ASN A 508 -4.67 37.02 11.82
C ASN A 508 -3.66 35.98 12.32
N PHE A 509 -3.02 35.26 11.40
CA PHE A 509 -1.94 34.34 11.71
C PHE A 509 -0.68 35.12 12.08
N LYS A 510 -0.15 34.85 13.27
CA LYS A 510 1.08 35.46 13.77
C LYS A 510 2.10 34.38 14.12
N LEU A 511 3.36 34.78 13.99
CA LEU A 511 4.48 33.98 14.46
C LEU A 511 4.44 33.91 15.99
N VAL A 512 4.46 32.70 16.53
CA VAL A 512 4.56 32.42 17.97
C VAL A 512 6.04 32.46 18.37
N ARG A 513 6.84 31.58 17.76
CA ARG A 513 8.27 31.44 18.05
C ARG A 513 9.01 30.85 16.85
N THR A 514 10.27 31.24 16.69
CA THR A 514 11.20 30.61 15.75
C THR A 514 12.35 29.98 16.53
N ILE A 515 12.65 28.73 16.23
CA ILE A 515 13.79 27.98 16.76
C ILE A 515 14.80 27.85 15.63
N GLU A 516 15.90 28.59 15.74
CA GLU A 516 16.96 28.59 14.73
C GLU A 516 18.02 27.51 15.00
N LYS A 517 18.89 27.29 14.02
CA LYS A 517 20.10 26.45 14.12
C LYS A 517 19.81 24.97 14.38
N LYS A 518 18.68 24.47 13.88
CA LYS A 518 18.30 23.05 13.90
C LYS A 518 18.74 22.33 12.63
N THR A 519 18.48 21.02 12.57
CA THR A 519 18.69 20.18 11.37
C THR A 519 17.40 19.50 10.91
N SER A 520 16.28 19.85 11.54
CA SER A 520 14.97 19.24 11.32
C SER A 520 14.48 19.48 9.91
N ASN A 521 13.81 18.48 9.35
CA ASN A 521 13.25 18.48 7.99
C ASN A 521 11.82 17.91 7.92
N GLY A 522 11.37 17.17 8.94
CA GLY A 522 10.03 16.58 9.04
C GLY A 522 9.17 17.23 10.13
N ILE A 523 7.87 17.39 9.86
CA ILE A 523 6.87 17.85 10.82
C ILE A 523 5.76 16.80 10.89
N TYR A 524 5.52 16.25 12.08
CA TYR A 524 4.56 15.19 12.32
C TYR A 524 3.58 15.61 13.42
N TRP A 525 2.38 16.01 13.03
CA TRP A 525 1.32 16.40 13.96
C TRP A 525 0.56 15.19 14.49
N SER A 526 0.16 15.25 15.76
CA SER A 526 -0.83 14.32 16.30
C SER A 526 -2.16 14.46 15.54
N PRO A 527 -2.84 13.36 15.18
CA PRO A 527 -4.14 13.40 14.50
C PRO A 527 -5.24 14.14 15.28
N LYS A 528 -5.07 14.32 16.60
CA LYS A 528 -5.98 15.10 17.46
C LYS A 528 -5.56 16.57 17.60
N GLY A 529 -4.45 16.99 17.01
CA GLY A 529 -3.85 18.30 17.18
C GLY A 529 -3.07 18.42 18.48
N ARG A 530 -2.80 19.66 18.92
CA ARG A 530 -2.04 20.06 20.12
C ARG A 530 -0.55 19.67 20.12
N PHE A 531 -0.22 18.41 19.90
CA PHE A 531 1.15 17.91 19.93
C PHE A 531 1.73 17.83 18.52
N VAL A 532 3.00 18.22 18.38
CA VAL A 532 3.75 18.16 17.12
C VAL A 532 5.17 17.68 17.39
N ILE A 533 5.66 16.80 16.51
CA ILE A 533 7.04 16.33 16.52
C ILE A 533 7.75 16.97 15.34
N VAL A 534 8.89 17.58 15.65
CA VAL A 534 9.78 18.16 14.65
C VAL A 534 11.04 17.32 14.66
N ALA A 535 11.28 16.60 13.57
CA ALA A 535 12.30 15.56 13.50
C ALA A 535 13.28 15.80 12.34
N THR A 536 14.48 15.25 12.52
CA THR A 536 15.47 15.10 11.45
C THR A 536 15.45 13.66 10.96
N VAL A 537 14.78 13.40 9.82
CA VAL A 537 14.67 12.06 9.21
C VAL A 537 15.54 11.95 7.95
N HIS A 538 15.87 10.71 7.55
CA HIS A 538 16.70 10.43 6.36
C HIS A 538 18.07 11.11 6.33
N SER A 539 18.58 11.50 7.50
CA SER A 539 19.91 12.07 7.68
C SER A 539 20.85 10.99 8.20
N GLN A 540 22.12 11.00 7.80
CA GLN A 540 23.12 10.02 8.26
C GLN A 540 23.86 10.47 9.53
N THR A 541 23.71 11.74 9.93
CA THR A 541 24.51 12.36 10.98
C THR A 541 23.71 12.88 12.16
N ASN A 542 22.50 13.40 11.91
CA ASN A 542 21.57 13.92 12.92
C ASN A 542 20.28 13.11 12.91
N PHE A 543 19.74 12.83 14.10
CA PHE A 543 18.58 11.95 14.32
C PHE A 543 17.68 12.42 15.47
N ASP A 544 17.66 13.74 15.71
CA ASP A 544 16.92 14.37 16.79
C ASP A 544 15.42 14.48 16.46
N MET A 545 14.59 14.21 17.47
CA MET A 545 13.14 14.37 17.44
C MET A 545 12.71 15.23 18.63
N ASP A 546 12.23 16.43 18.35
CA ASP A 546 11.73 17.36 19.37
C ASP A 546 10.21 17.23 19.50
N PHE A 547 9.74 16.91 20.71
CA PHE A 547 8.32 16.83 21.06
C PHE A 547 7.83 18.17 21.60
N TRP A 548 6.89 18.81 20.91
CA TRP A 548 6.32 20.11 21.28
C TRP A 548 4.84 20.00 21.67
N ASP A 549 4.45 20.72 22.72
CA ASP A 549 3.04 20.97 23.08
C ASP A 549 2.68 22.42 22.73
N MET A 550 1.63 22.60 21.91
CA MET A 550 1.12 23.92 21.49
C MET A 550 0.08 24.51 22.45
N ASP A 551 -0.44 23.73 23.41
CA ASP A 551 -1.41 24.16 24.42
C ASP A 551 -0.95 23.76 25.83
N PHE A 552 0.31 24.03 26.15
CA PHE A 552 0.83 23.72 27.48
C PHE A 552 0.02 24.44 28.57
N GLU A 553 -0.34 23.73 29.65
CA GLU A 553 -1.23 24.23 30.71
C GLU A 553 -0.51 25.10 31.76
N GLY A 554 0.82 25.18 31.69
CA GLY A 554 1.62 26.02 32.58
C GLY A 554 1.53 27.52 32.28
N GLU A 555 2.44 28.29 32.89
CA GLU A 555 2.50 29.74 32.71
C GLU A 555 2.72 30.11 31.24
N LYS A 556 1.92 31.07 30.76
CA LYS A 556 2.08 31.63 29.41
C LYS A 556 3.07 32.77 29.44
N ILE A 557 4.02 32.74 28.50
CA ILE A 557 4.94 33.86 28.28
C ILE A 557 4.12 35.08 27.85
N GLU A 558 4.41 36.24 28.47
CA GLU A 558 3.62 37.46 28.31
C GLU A 558 3.54 37.93 26.84
N ALA A 559 4.61 37.74 26.07
CA ALA A 559 4.67 38.06 24.64
C ALA A 559 3.73 37.21 23.75
N GLU A 560 3.28 36.04 24.23
CA GLU A 560 2.46 35.08 23.48
C GLU A 560 1.00 35.06 24.00
N LYS A 561 0.66 35.90 24.98
CA LYS A 561 -0.62 35.85 25.71
C LYS A 561 -1.86 36.04 24.82
N ASP A 562 -1.73 36.85 23.76
CA ASP A 562 -2.80 37.16 22.81
C ASP A 562 -2.96 36.10 21.69
N LEU A 563 -2.06 35.12 21.64
CA LEU A 563 -2.06 34.06 20.64
C LEU A 563 -2.84 32.82 21.12
N ALA A 564 -3.41 32.08 20.17
CA ALA A 564 -4.08 30.80 20.41
C ALA A 564 -3.10 29.62 20.61
N ALA A 565 -1.98 29.84 21.31
CA ALA A 565 -1.00 28.82 21.63
C ALA A 565 -0.32 29.08 22.99
N ASN A 566 0.32 28.06 23.55
CA ASN A 566 1.33 28.14 24.59
C ASN A 566 2.40 27.10 24.28
N LEU A 567 3.46 27.51 23.59
CA LEU A 567 4.45 26.59 23.03
C LEU A 567 5.48 26.18 24.09
N GLN A 568 5.57 24.88 24.36
CA GLN A 568 6.56 24.29 25.25
C GLN A 568 7.25 23.09 24.59
N LEU A 569 8.58 23.03 24.70
CA LEU A 569 9.35 21.83 24.38
C LEU A 569 9.20 20.85 25.54
N MET A 570 8.66 19.67 25.26
CA MET A 570 8.44 18.62 26.25
C MET A 570 9.71 17.80 26.46
N LYS A 571 10.24 17.27 25.35
CA LYS A 571 11.43 16.39 25.37
C LYS A 571 12.06 16.32 23.98
N THR A 572 13.37 16.11 23.96
CA THR A 572 14.12 15.73 22.76
C THR A 572 14.53 14.27 22.90
N VAL A 573 14.26 13.47 21.87
CA VAL A 573 14.59 12.04 21.80
C VAL A 573 15.45 11.82 20.57
N GLU A 574 16.42 10.92 20.66
CA GLU A 574 17.27 10.52 19.54
C GLU A 574 16.94 9.09 19.16
N HIS A 575 16.80 8.82 17.85
CA HIS A 575 16.64 7.47 17.32
C HIS A 575 17.52 7.32 16.07
N TYR A 576 18.63 6.61 16.22
CA TYR A 576 19.62 6.46 15.16
C TYR A 576 18.99 5.89 13.89
N GLY A 577 19.34 6.46 12.73
CA GLY A 577 18.83 6.00 11.44
C GLY A 577 17.33 6.23 11.23
N VAL A 578 16.67 7.12 11.99
CA VAL A 578 15.23 7.33 11.80
C VAL A 578 14.88 7.73 10.35
N THR A 579 13.99 6.96 9.75
CA THR A 579 13.51 7.16 8.38
C THR A 579 12.09 7.68 8.37
N ASP A 580 11.25 7.10 9.23
CA ASP A 580 9.82 7.39 9.25
C ASP A 580 9.34 7.60 10.69
N VAL A 581 8.45 8.57 10.88
CA VAL A 581 7.81 8.87 12.16
C VAL A 581 6.30 8.94 11.94
N ASP A 582 5.56 8.04 12.58
CA ASP A 582 4.12 7.94 12.40
C ASP A 582 3.38 7.97 13.73
N TRP A 583 2.33 8.78 13.77
CA TRP A 583 1.39 8.84 14.88
C TRP A 583 0.32 7.76 14.73
N ASP A 584 -0.07 7.19 15.87
CA ASP A 584 -1.27 6.37 15.91
C ASP A 584 -2.53 7.24 15.71
N SER A 585 -3.63 6.62 15.26
CA SER A 585 -4.87 7.34 14.94
C SER A 585 -5.53 8.04 16.14
N THR A 586 -5.21 7.62 17.37
CA THR A 586 -5.72 8.23 18.60
C THR A 586 -4.88 9.41 19.06
N GLY A 587 -3.62 9.51 18.61
CA GLY A 587 -2.69 10.58 18.96
C GLY A 587 -2.01 10.40 20.32
N ARG A 588 -1.99 9.18 20.86
CA ARG A 588 -1.36 8.82 22.15
C ARG A 588 0.06 8.29 21.99
N TYR A 589 0.31 7.57 20.89
CA TYR A 589 1.54 6.86 20.60
C TYR A 589 2.16 7.36 19.30
N VAL A 590 3.48 7.31 19.27
CA VAL A 590 4.28 7.64 18.09
C VAL A 590 5.29 6.55 17.89
N VAL A 591 5.46 6.11 16.66
CA VAL A 591 6.50 5.18 16.29
C VAL A 591 7.52 5.89 15.43
N SER A 592 8.78 5.80 15.83
CA SER A 592 9.93 6.15 15.00
C SER A 592 10.55 4.86 14.49
N SER A 593 10.76 4.74 13.18
CA SER A 593 11.27 3.51 12.56
C SER A 593 12.50 3.78 11.69
N ALA A 594 13.35 2.77 11.54
CA ALA A 594 14.60 2.81 10.79
C ALA A 594 14.63 1.65 9.78
N SER A 595 14.35 1.95 8.50
CA SER A 595 14.16 0.95 7.44
C SER A 595 15.46 0.46 6.79
N VAL A 596 15.51 -0.83 6.50
CA VAL A 596 16.55 -1.49 5.68
C VAL A 596 16.58 -0.98 4.24
N TRP A 597 15.45 -0.44 3.74
CA TRP A 597 15.37 0.13 2.38
C TRP A 597 16.23 1.38 2.21
N THR A 598 16.57 2.04 3.31
CA THR A 598 17.35 3.28 3.33
C THR A 598 18.78 3.08 3.84
N HIS A 599 18.98 2.25 4.87
CA HIS A 599 20.32 1.91 5.38
C HIS A 599 20.29 0.55 6.10
N SER A 600 21.43 -0.14 6.17
CA SER A 600 21.53 -1.51 6.67
C SER A 600 21.85 -1.65 8.17
N MET A 601 22.22 -0.55 8.85
CA MET A 601 22.64 -0.58 10.26
C MET A 601 21.48 -0.24 11.19
N GLU A 602 21.41 -0.89 12.36
CA GLU A 602 20.48 -0.57 13.46
C GLU A 602 19.00 -0.44 13.03
N ASN A 603 18.53 -1.38 12.20
CA ASN A 603 17.12 -1.38 11.79
C ASN A 603 16.19 -1.80 12.94
N GLY A 604 15.02 -1.17 13.01
CA GLY A 604 14.05 -1.41 14.07
C GLY A 604 13.01 -0.32 14.18
N TRP A 605 12.24 -0.38 15.26
CA TRP A 605 11.23 0.63 15.56
C TRP A 605 11.12 0.86 17.07
N ASN A 606 10.97 2.12 17.44
CA ASN A 606 10.80 2.55 18.83
C ASN A 606 9.45 3.21 18.98
N MET A 607 8.74 2.85 20.04
CA MET A 607 7.44 3.42 20.37
C MET A 607 7.58 4.41 21.52
N HIS A 608 7.04 5.60 21.31
CA HIS A 608 7.04 6.72 22.22
C HIS A 608 5.61 7.10 22.57
N THR A 609 5.44 7.72 23.73
CA THR A 609 4.21 8.45 24.08
C THR A 609 4.22 9.84 23.44
N PHE A 610 3.06 10.50 23.41
CA PHE A 610 2.93 11.89 22.95
C PHE A 610 3.84 12.90 23.69
N SER A 611 4.33 12.57 24.89
CA SER A 611 5.24 13.41 25.69
C SER A 611 6.73 13.13 25.42
N GLY A 612 7.06 12.14 24.60
CA GLY A 612 8.43 11.72 24.29
C GLY A 612 9.02 10.68 25.25
N THR A 613 8.22 10.07 26.13
CA THR A 613 8.67 8.90 26.90
C THR A 613 8.66 7.65 26.02
N THR A 614 9.82 7.06 25.79
CA THR A 614 9.98 5.77 25.09
C THR A 614 9.38 4.65 25.92
N LEU A 615 8.44 3.89 25.33
CA LEU A 615 7.77 2.75 25.96
C LEU A 615 8.48 1.45 25.64
N SER A 616 8.93 1.28 24.39
CA SER A 616 9.57 0.06 23.92
C SER A 616 10.55 0.36 22.80
N GLU A 617 11.68 -0.33 22.81
CA GLU A 617 12.68 -0.32 21.74
C GLU A 617 12.73 -1.73 21.13
N ASN A 618 12.48 -1.84 19.83
CA ASN A 618 12.34 -3.13 19.16
C ASN A 618 13.33 -3.23 17.99
N PRO A 619 14.62 -3.55 18.27
CA PRO A 619 15.58 -3.82 17.22
C PRO A 619 15.08 -5.02 16.40
N THR A 620 14.98 -4.85 15.09
CA THR A 620 14.38 -5.86 14.19
C THR A 620 15.26 -6.00 12.95
N GLU A 621 15.85 -7.17 12.78
CA GLU A 621 16.70 -7.46 11.63
C GLU A 621 15.91 -7.36 10.31
N LYS A 622 16.50 -6.70 9.30
CA LYS A 622 15.88 -6.47 7.98
C LYS A 622 14.47 -5.90 8.08
N PHE A 623 14.23 -5.00 9.04
CA PHE A 623 12.98 -4.27 9.14
C PHE A 623 12.76 -3.41 7.91
N LYS A 624 11.59 -3.53 7.27
CA LYS A 624 11.26 -2.82 6.03
C LYS A 624 10.26 -1.70 6.27
N GLN A 625 9.16 -1.97 6.96
CA GLN A 625 8.04 -1.03 7.08
C GLN A 625 7.23 -1.27 8.37
N PHE A 626 6.78 -0.18 8.99
CA PHE A 626 5.78 -0.17 10.06
C PHE A 626 4.61 0.72 9.62
N LEU A 627 3.37 0.29 9.84
CA LEU A 627 2.20 1.11 9.55
C LEU A 627 1.11 0.93 10.60
N TRP A 628 0.71 2.03 11.25
CA TRP A 628 -0.50 2.04 12.07
C TRP A 628 -1.75 1.75 11.22
N ARG A 629 -2.65 0.90 11.71
CA ARG A 629 -3.96 0.67 11.10
C ARG A 629 -4.83 1.92 11.34
N PRO A 630 -5.27 2.64 10.29
CA PRO A 630 -6.12 3.81 10.45
C PRO A 630 -7.46 3.46 11.10
N ARG A 631 -8.06 4.43 11.80
CA ARG A 631 -9.42 4.30 12.35
C ARG A 631 -10.40 5.15 11.55
N PRO A 632 -11.60 4.63 11.25
CA PRO A 632 -12.67 5.43 10.68
C PRO A 632 -13.06 6.56 11.65
N ALA A 633 -13.78 7.56 11.12
CA ALA A 633 -14.40 8.58 11.95
C ALA A 633 -15.30 7.96 13.03
N THR A 634 -15.29 8.56 14.22
CA THR A 634 -16.09 8.10 15.35
C THR A 634 -17.58 8.05 15.00
N LEU A 635 -18.25 6.98 15.41
CA LEU A 635 -19.69 6.81 15.28
C LEU A 635 -20.48 7.62 16.31
N LEU A 636 -19.81 8.16 17.34
CA LEU A 636 -20.45 8.92 18.41
C LEU A 636 -21.00 10.25 17.88
N SER A 637 -22.24 10.54 18.24
CA SER A 637 -22.85 11.84 18.00
C SER A 637 -22.12 12.96 18.73
N LYS A 638 -22.30 14.21 18.28
CA LYS A 638 -21.71 15.38 18.95
C LYS A 638 -22.20 15.52 20.40
N GLU A 639 -23.39 15.04 20.70
CA GLU A 639 -23.98 15.09 22.04
C GLU A 639 -23.33 14.07 22.97
N GLU A 640 -23.17 12.83 22.52
CA GLU A 640 -22.45 11.79 23.27
C GLU A 640 -20.98 12.19 23.50
N GLN A 641 -20.31 12.72 22.48
CA GLN A 641 -18.94 13.24 22.65
C GLN A 641 -18.87 14.36 23.71
N LYS A 642 -19.91 15.20 23.82
CA LYS A 642 -19.99 16.24 24.85
C LYS A 642 -20.23 15.63 26.25
N GLN A 643 -21.04 14.59 26.34
CA GLN A 643 -21.27 13.85 27.59
C GLN A 643 -19.99 13.15 28.07
N VAL A 644 -19.26 12.47 27.17
CA VAL A 644 -17.96 11.84 27.48
C VAL A 644 -16.97 12.87 28.03
N ARG A 645 -16.87 14.05 27.41
CA ARG A 645 -16.01 15.13 27.91
C ARG A 645 -16.43 15.66 29.28
N LYS A 646 -17.74 15.64 29.60
CA LYS A 646 -18.25 16.08 30.91
C LYS A 646 -17.92 15.09 32.01
N ASN A 647 -17.97 13.79 31.72
CA ASN A 647 -17.75 12.71 32.68
C ASN A 647 -16.31 12.17 32.65
N LEU A 648 -15.38 12.86 31.98
CA LEU A 648 -14.01 12.39 31.76
C LEU A 648 -13.26 12.04 33.06
N ARG A 649 -13.56 12.74 34.17
CA ARG A 649 -12.94 12.46 35.47
C ARG A 649 -13.36 11.11 36.06
N GLU A 650 -14.60 10.68 35.81
CA GLU A 650 -15.11 9.39 36.28
C GLU A 650 -14.46 8.27 35.47
N TYR A 651 -14.48 8.38 34.14
CA TYR A 651 -13.82 7.42 33.25
C TYR A 651 -12.31 7.34 33.47
N SER A 652 -11.64 8.46 33.72
CA SER A 652 -10.20 8.45 34.03
C SER A 652 -9.90 7.62 35.27
N LYS A 653 -10.74 7.70 36.31
CA LYS A 653 -10.54 6.92 37.54
C LYS A 653 -10.75 5.43 37.30
N GLU A 654 -11.79 5.07 36.54
CA GLU A 654 -12.08 3.68 36.16
C GLU A 654 -10.92 3.09 35.35
N PHE A 655 -10.42 3.79 34.32
CA PHE A 655 -9.29 3.33 33.52
C PHE A 655 -7.97 3.26 34.30
N ASP A 656 -7.73 4.20 35.23
CA ASP A 656 -6.55 4.15 36.10
C ASP A 656 -6.59 2.93 37.05
N GLU A 657 -7.78 2.53 37.51
CA GLU A 657 -7.98 1.33 38.33
C GLU A 657 -7.77 0.03 37.50
N GLU A 658 -8.32 -0.03 36.29
CA GLU A 658 -8.12 -1.14 35.36
C GLU A 658 -6.65 -1.30 34.95
N ASP A 659 -5.96 -0.20 34.61
CA ASP A 659 -4.55 -0.22 34.21
C ASP A 659 -3.64 -0.70 35.35
N LYS A 660 -3.91 -0.27 36.59
CA LYS A 660 -3.20 -0.77 37.78
C LYS A 660 -3.41 -2.26 37.97
N TYR A 661 -4.67 -2.72 37.88
CA TYR A 661 -5.01 -4.12 38.03
C TYR A 661 -4.32 -5.00 36.96
N ALA A 662 -4.27 -4.53 35.71
CA ALA A 662 -3.57 -5.23 34.63
C ALA A 662 -2.05 -5.34 34.88
N VAL A 663 -1.41 -4.26 35.36
CA VAL A 663 0.01 -4.28 35.73
C VAL A 663 0.28 -5.23 36.89
N ASP A 664 -0.58 -5.25 37.90
CA ASP A 664 -0.45 -6.14 39.06
C ASP A 664 -0.58 -7.62 38.67
N ILE A 665 -1.52 -7.96 37.78
CA ILE A 665 -1.66 -9.32 37.24
C ILE A 665 -0.41 -9.73 36.46
N ALA A 666 0.06 -8.86 35.55
CA ALA A 666 1.24 -9.15 34.73
C ALA A 666 2.49 -9.37 35.61
N ASN A 667 2.68 -8.54 36.63
CA ASN A 667 3.77 -8.70 37.59
C ASN A 667 3.65 -10.01 38.39
N THR A 668 2.43 -10.38 38.79
CA THR A 668 2.19 -11.63 39.53
C THR A 668 2.52 -12.87 38.69
N ALA A 669 2.11 -12.90 37.43
CA ALA A 669 2.41 -14.02 36.51
C ALA A 669 3.91 -14.19 36.26
N VAL A 670 4.66 -13.07 36.13
CA VAL A 670 6.12 -13.10 36.01
C VAL A 670 6.77 -13.64 37.29
N VAL A 671 6.29 -13.21 38.46
CA VAL A 671 6.79 -13.70 39.75
C VAL A 671 6.51 -15.19 39.93
N GLU A 672 5.33 -15.68 39.56
CA GLU A 672 5.01 -17.12 39.61
C GLU A 672 5.90 -17.94 38.69
N THR A 673 6.12 -17.46 37.46
CA THR A 673 7.02 -18.13 36.51
C THR A 673 8.45 -18.19 37.05
N ARG A 674 8.96 -17.08 37.61
CA ARG A 674 10.29 -17.04 38.25
C ARG A 674 10.38 -18.01 39.43
N LYS A 675 9.34 -18.08 40.27
CA LYS A 675 9.29 -19.04 41.38
C LYS A 675 9.30 -20.48 40.88
N ARG A 676 8.53 -20.79 39.82
CA ARG A 676 8.50 -22.11 39.21
C ARG A 676 9.87 -22.52 38.67
N VAL A 677 10.49 -21.69 37.83
CA VAL A 677 11.82 -21.96 37.25
C VAL A 677 12.88 -22.10 38.34
N LEU A 678 12.85 -21.25 39.37
CA LEU A 678 13.76 -21.37 40.51
C LEU A 678 13.54 -22.70 41.27
N SER A 679 12.28 -23.11 41.45
CA SER A 679 11.96 -24.38 42.11
C SER A 679 12.39 -25.60 41.28
N GLU A 680 12.23 -25.55 39.95
CA GLU A 680 12.70 -26.57 39.02
C GLU A 680 14.24 -26.65 39.04
N TRP A 681 14.94 -25.52 39.01
CA TRP A 681 16.39 -25.45 39.12
C TRP A 681 16.89 -26.01 40.45
N LEU A 682 16.25 -25.64 41.57
CA LEU A 682 16.61 -26.17 42.90
C LEU A 682 16.29 -27.65 43.06
N ALA A 683 15.27 -28.17 42.36
CA ALA A 683 14.97 -29.59 42.33
C ALA A 683 16.00 -30.36 41.50
N TRP A 684 16.35 -29.84 40.31
CA TRP A 684 17.42 -30.38 39.48
C TRP A 684 18.76 -30.39 40.22
N PHE A 685 19.15 -29.28 40.84
CA PHE A 685 20.41 -29.17 41.58
C PHE A 685 20.48 -30.15 42.77
N ARG A 686 19.36 -30.40 43.46
CA ARG A 686 19.30 -31.42 44.52
C ARG A 686 19.49 -32.82 43.96
N ARG A 687 18.77 -33.16 42.89
CA ARG A 687 18.89 -34.46 42.22
C ARG A 687 20.31 -34.71 41.73
N GLU A 688 20.93 -33.72 41.10
CA GLU A 688 22.30 -33.84 40.57
C GLU A 688 23.32 -34.01 41.70
N LYS A 689 23.12 -33.29 42.81
CA LYS A 689 23.97 -33.44 43.99
C LYS A 689 23.83 -34.82 44.65
N GLU A 690 22.62 -35.38 44.66
CA GLU A 690 22.35 -36.74 45.13
C GLU A 690 23.02 -37.78 44.22
N LEU A 691 22.85 -37.69 42.91
CA LEU A 691 23.52 -38.57 41.94
C LEU A 691 25.05 -38.51 42.04
N LEU A 692 25.61 -37.31 42.16
CA LEU A 692 27.06 -37.13 42.31
C LEU A 692 27.58 -37.69 43.65
N ALA A 693 26.77 -37.62 44.71
CA ALA A 693 27.10 -38.25 45.99
C ALA A 693 27.07 -39.79 45.88
N GLU A 694 26.06 -40.35 45.23
CA GLU A 694 25.96 -41.79 44.94
C GLU A 694 27.14 -42.28 44.08
N GLU A 695 27.53 -41.53 43.04
CA GLU A 695 28.72 -41.85 42.23
C GLU A 695 30.01 -41.77 43.05
N LYS A 696 30.20 -40.73 43.89
CA LYS A 696 31.38 -40.62 44.76
C LYS A 696 31.48 -41.78 45.75
N GLU A 697 30.34 -42.23 46.29
CA GLU A 697 30.27 -43.38 47.18
C GLU A 697 30.60 -44.68 46.45
N ALA A 698 30.03 -44.89 45.25
CA ALA A 698 30.30 -46.05 44.40
C ALA A 698 31.79 -46.16 43.99
N PHE A 699 32.46 -45.03 43.75
CA PHE A 699 33.88 -44.99 43.38
C PHE A 699 34.86 -44.76 44.56
N SER A 700 34.38 -44.72 45.80
CA SER A 700 35.19 -44.50 47.02
C SER A 700 36.10 -43.25 46.95
N LEU A 701 35.60 -42.17 46.36
CA LEU A 701 36.36 -40.92 46.19
C LEU A 701 36.21 -40.03 47.45
N PRO A 702 37.31 -39.46 48.00
CA PRO A 702 37.24 -38.59 49.18
C PRO A 702 36.36 -37.34 48.96
N GLU A 703 35.70 -36.86 50.03
CA GLU A 703 34.78 -35.69 49.97
C GLU A 703 35.42 -34.42 49.36
N ASP A 704 36.74 -34.24 49.50
CA ASP A 704 37.53 -33.08 49.01
C ASP A 704 38.29 -33.33 47.69
N ALA A 705 37.90 -34.30 46.87
CA ALA A 705 38.58 -34.58 45.59
C ALA A 705 38.13 -33.63 44.46
N ASP A 706 38.55 -32.35 44.53
CA ASP A 706 38.31 -31.35 43.48
C ASP A 706 39.33 -31.44 42.32
N THR A 707 39.77 -32.65 41.96
CA THR A 707 40.65 -32.85 40.79
C THR A 707 40.33 -34.13 40.01
N PRO A 708 40.13 -34.06 38.67
CA PRO A 708 39.83 -35.20 37.80
C PRO A 708 41.01 -36.18 37.58
N THR A 709 42.06 -36.09 38.39
CA THR A 709 43.27 -36.91 38.29
C THR A 709 43.28 -38.11 39.23
N ALA A 710 42.44 -38.12 40.28
CA ALA A 710 42.41 -39.21 41.27
C ALA A 710 41.46 -40.38 40.90
N ALA A 711 40.54 -40.18 39.96
CA ALA A 711 39.53 -41.17 39.57
C ALA A 711 40.02 -42.24 38.56
N ARG A 712 41.23 -42.09 37.99
CA ARG A 712 41.75 -43.03 36.97
C ARG A 712 42.44 -44.28 37.51
N ASP A 713 42.78 -44.33 38.80
CA ASP A 713 43.55 -45.45 39.40
C ASP A 713 42.78 -46.26 40.47
N ALA A 714 41.49 -46.00 40.67
CA ALA A 714 40.67 -46.79 41.59
C ALA A 714 40.20 -48.09 40.90
N ARG A 715 40.78 -49.23 41.28
CA ARG A 715 40.27 -50.55 40.93
C ARG A 715 39.13 -50.93 41.88
N PRO A 716 37.98 -51.40 41.39
CA PRO A 716 36.90 -51.87 42.26
C PRO A 716 37.37 -53.12 43.03
N VAL A 717 37.17 -53.11 44.35
CA VAL A 717 37.35 -54.27 45.22
C VAL A 717 36.11 -55.16 45.06
N VAL A 718 36.34 -56.39 44.60
CA VAL A 718 35.32 -57.44 44.54
C VAL A 718 35.32 -58.16 45.88
N GLU A 719 34.26 -58.04 46.67
CA GLU A 719 33.92 -59.01 47.71
C GLU A 719 32.56 -59.65 47.39
N ASP A 720 32.60 -60.97 47.43
CA ASP A 720 31.66 -61.95 46.94
C ASP A 720 30.73 -62.37 48.10
N GLN A 721 29.43 -62.05 48.02
CA GLN A 721 28.31 -62.93 48.42
C GLN A 721 26.94 -62.25 48.36
N GLY A 722 26.04 -62.86 47.59
CA GLY A 722 24.60 -62.89 47.88
C GLY A 722 23.72 -62.31 46.78
N ASP A 723 23.29 -63.18 45.87
CA ASP A 723 22.29 -62.93 44.82
C ASP A 723 21.15 -61.99 45.26
N SER A 724 21.12 -60.80 44.67
CA SER A 724 19.89 -60.03 44.52
C SER A 724 19.71 -59.74 43.03
N VAL A 725 18.81 -60.51 42.41
CA VAL A 725 18.37 -60.33 41.04
C VAL A 725 17.58 -59.02 40.98
N VAL A 726 18.14 -58.01 40.32
CA VAL A 726 17.40 -56.83 39.86
C VAL A 726 17.24 -56.99 38.35
N GLU A 727 16.01 -57.18 37.91
CA GLU A 727 15.64 -57.21 36.49
C GLU A 727 15.82 -55.81 35.89
N GLU A 728 16.83 -55.67 35.04
CA GLU A 728 17.07 -54.49 34.21
C GLU A 728 16.29 -54.65 32.89
N ILE A 729 15.27 -53.82 32.70
CA ILE A 729 14.60 -53.68 31.40
C ILE A 729 15.39 -52.64 30.61
N VAL A 730 16.23 -53.11 29.70
CA VAL A 730 16.94 -52.28 28.71
C VAL A 730 16.11 -52.25 27.43
N GLU A 731 15.48 -51.12 27.12
CA GLU A 731 15.04 -50.83 25.76
C GLU A 731 16.18 -50.15 25.01
N GLU A 732 16.95 -50.93 24.27
CA GLU A 732 17.98 -50.47 23.34
C GLU A 732 17.30 -50.04 22.02
N ILE A 733 17.30 -48.73 21.73
CA ILE A 733 16.94 -48.23 20.40
C ILE A 733 18.14 -48.45 19.49
N VAL A 734 18.10 -49.56 18.73
CA VAL A 734 19.09 -49.91 17.70
C VAL A 734 18.59 -49.34 16.37
N GLU A 735 19.21 -48.24 15.93
CA GLU A 735 19.02 -47.50 14.67
C GLU A 735 17.92 -46.43 14.62
N GLU A 736 18.41 -45.18 14.53
CA GLU A 736 17.70 -44.00 14.08
C GLU A 736 17.98 -43.83 12.57
N THR A 737 16.93 -43.81 11.74
CA THR A 737 17.04 -43.52 10.30
C THR A 737 16.40 -42.16 10.02
N GLU A 738 17.23 -41.18 9.65
CA GLU A 738 16.78 -39.90 9.10
C GLU A 738 16.35 -40.09 7.65
N GLU A 739 15.07 -39.86 7.35
CA GLU A 739 14.59 -39.72 5.98
C GLU A 739 14.52 -38.24 5.61
N VAL A 740 15.44 -37.81 4.74
CA VAL A 740 15.37 -36.49 4.10
C VAL A 740 14.32 -36.57 3.01
N ILE A 741 13.13 -36.04 3.28
CA ILE A 741 12.12 -35.81 2.26
C ILE A 741 12.53 -34.54 1.50
N GLY A 742 12.95 -34.72 0.25
CA GLY A 742 13.19 -33.65 -0.73
C GLY A 742 11.91 -33.05 -1.28
#